data_AF-A0A928ZC91-F1
#
_entry.id   AF-A0A928ZC91-F1
#
_cell.length_a   1.000
_cell.length_b   1.000
_cell.length_c   1.000
_cell.angle_alpha   90.00
_cell.angle_beta   90.00
_cell.angle_gamma   90.00
#
_symmetry.space_group_name_H-M   'P 1'
#
loop_
_entity.id
_entity.type
_entity.pdbx_description
1 polymer ?
#
loop_
_entity_poly.entity_id
_entity_poly.type
_entity_poly.pdbx_seq_one_letter_code
_entity_poly.pdbx_strand_id
1 'polypeptide(L)'
;MLFNSDRRNQISILLAALTIAGLLNGKAVSQSAFESYRVVVNSDRDTVEPDAELTLREAIKLVNNTLAYDKLTPTEQQQVELTANSSRIEFNFSAPVKIELERILPPLLSPGLTIDGTTHPSYDPNNTTTVELPIPVPVVTLTPAKGNKILRGLTIAGDRITIKGLSIYGFGQPNTITDPTPGADVAISTRLAIATEEELGDRDFPKPPQDVELLDNWLGLPPDESIDTIVSNFGVWLFDGVSTKIRRNRIYYHGGSGILTSTDVRGTQITENIIVGNGLRGMPHAIYLEGEIENSLIADNLLCGNDGSGVYLFKPEGKITVRNNQIKYNGRRVPSAAVFLIGNDHQILDNEIMGQTGTGVTVAAYPQSIRNLITGNSFDDLKGLSIDLNTRHRVNNPFFKLGDGVNPLRNSGNRKKDTANRAINSPQFLSEDFYLIDGRVNIDGVADPGAEITLYRVEPDLFPPDEATPLAAQSNGYGPLSTPWQKAIADKSGRFSFTLDNPTPGTIVSAIATKPDDGTSEPALNAVIRSLDGSKTNSIPTIVIPNCTTKPIAQVSNPPVRWEADEPVTLRVPTNIHFALDQAKISPTSAEVLNQIATVLKQYPFLTIELQGHTDSRASNQYNLNLSKRRAIAARNYLLQQGIQPERMTILPLGESKLKKPGNTTLEHAYNRRVEVEFQDLRGIDIILEEQNSDLQLESNKEN
;
A
#
# COMPACT_ATOMS: atom_id res chain seq x y z
N MET A 1 19.04 56.93 11.17
CA MET A 1 19.61 56.28 12.36
C MET A 1 20.48 55.14 11.89
N LEU A 2 21.72 55.12 12.37
CA LEU A 2 22.92 54.39 11.90
C LEU A 2 22.72 52.86 11.84
N PHE A 3 23.02 52.15 10.73
CA PHE A 3 24.32 51.57 10.29
C PHE A 3 24.91 50.57 11.32
N ASN A 4 25.46 49.39 11.01
CA ASN A 4 25.77 48.67 9.77
C ASN A 4 26.14 47.21 10.13
N SER A 5 26.29 46.42 9.08
CA SER A 5 26.87 45.08 8.94
C SER A 5 28.33 44.90 9.44
N ASP A 6 28.70 43.61 9.54
CA ASP A 6 30.03 43.00 9.47
C ASP A 6 30.98 43.03 10.68
N ARG A 7 31.41 41.81 11.07
CA ARG A 7 32.84 41.48 11.24
C ARG A 7 33.08 39.96 11.34
N ARG A 8 33.72 39.43 10.29
CA ARG A 8 34.55 38.22 10.29
C ARG A 8 35.93 38.52 10.90
N ASN A 9 36.53 37.47 11.49
CA ASN A 9 37.95 37.17 11.69
C ASN A 9 38.88 38.15 12.43
N GLN A 10 39.45 37.64 13.53
CA GLN A 10 40.88 37.51 13.92
C GLN A 10 40.88 37.33 15.47
N ILE A 11 41.62 36.42 16.09
CA ILE A 11 43.08 36.43 16.30
C ILE A 11 43.50 35.05 16.85
N SER A 12 44.55 34.47 16.27
CA SER A 12 45.33 33.33 16.81
C SER A 12 46.49 33.83 17.70
N ILE A 13 47.13 32.91 18.48
CA ILE A 13 48.46 32.96 19.17
C ILE A 13 48.29 32.72 20.71
N LEU A 14 48.93 31.78 21.44
CA LEU A 14 50.27 31.14 21.37
C LEU A 14 50.34 29.78 22.17
N LEU A 15 51.15 28.84 21.63
CA LEU A 15 51.96 27.68 22.13
C LEU A 15 51.82 27.12 23.58
N ALA A 16 51.63 25.80 23.77
CA ALA A 16 52.63 24.67 23.90
C ALA A 16 53.34 24.65 25.28
N ALA A 17 53.51 23.55 26.04
CA ALA A 17 53.43 22.11 25.81
C ALA A 17 53.29 21.36 27.16
N LEU A 18 52.66 20.18 27.19
CA LEU A 18 53.31 18.95 27.70
C LEU A 18 52.50 17.71 27.30
N THR A 19 53.23 16.77 26.75
CA THR A 19 52.89 15.43 26.29
C THR A 19 52.36 14.50 27.39
N ILE A 20 51.19 13.89 27.17
CA ILE A 20 51.00 12.45 27.43
C ILE A 20 50.27 11.86 26.23
N ALA A 21 50.97 10.97 25.53
CA ALA A 21 50.41 10.13 24.49
C ALA A 21 49.36 9.20 25.08
N GLY A 22 48.16 9.25 24.51
CA GLY A 22 47.10 8.28 24.74
C GLY A 22 46.30 8.17 23.46
N LEU A 23 46.73 7.28 22.57
CA LEU A 23 45.96 6.82 21.42
C LEU A 23 44.57 6.37 21.89
N LEU A 24 43.56 7.22 21.75
CA LEU A 24 42.19 6.75 21.69
C LEU A 24 41.90 6.39 20.24
N ASN A 25 42.41 5.21 19.86
CA ASN A 25 41.88 4.46 18.74
C ASN A 25 40.37 4.30 18.98
N GLY A 26 39.56 4.98 18.18
CA GLY A 26 38.18 4.55 17.97
C GLY A 26 38.23 3.12 17.47
N LYS A 27 37.92 2.16 18.35
CA LYS A 27 37.75 0.78 17.96
C LYS A 27 36.47 0.70 17.13
N ALA A 28 36.61 0.76 15.81
CA ALA A 28 35.68 0.04 14.96
C ALA A 28 35.61 -1.41 15.49
N VAL A 29 34.41 -1.96 15.65
CA VAL A 29 34.25 -3.39 15.88
C VAL A 29 34.80 -4.10 14.65
N SER A 30 36.06 -4.51 14.75
CA SER A 30 36.75 -5.30 13.75
C SER A 30 35.94 -6.57 13.50
N GLN A 31 35.87 -7.00 12.24
CA GLN A 31 35.34 -8.32 11.83
C GLN A 31 35.96 -9.48 12.64
N SER A 32 37.11 -9.24 13.30
CA SER A 32 37.81 -10.17 14.19
C SER A 32 37.19 -10.41 15.58
N ALA A 33 35.98 -9.91 15.87
CA ALA A 33 35.34 -10.06 17.19
C ALA A 33 34.19 -11.10 17.25
N PHE A 34 33.71 -11.58 16.11
CA PHE A 34 32.68 -12.62 16.02
C PHE A 34 33.31 -13.92 15.54
N GLU A 35 33.18 -14.97 16.33
CA GLU A 35 33.39 -16.33 15.83
C GLU A 35 32.26 -16.67 14.86
N SER A 36 32.61 -17.33 13.76
CA SER A 36 31.66 -17.72 12.74
C SER A 36 31.32 -19.19 12.89
N TYR A 37 30.02 -19.50 12.84
CA TYR A 37 29.51 -20.84 13.08
C TYR A 37 28.54 -21.28 11.98
N ARG A 38 28.63 -22.54 11.56
CA ARG A 38 27.52 -23.25 10.93
C ARG A 38 26.74 -23.94 12.04
N VAL A 39 25.46 -23.61 12.17
CA VAL A 39 24.58 -24.09 13.24
C VAL A 39 23.35 -24.74 12.62
N VAL A 40 23.05 -25.98 12.99
CA VAL A 40 21.86 -26.71 12.53
C VAL A 40 20.81 -26.71 13.65
N VAL A 41 19.73 -25.94 13.46
CA VAL A 41 18.57 -25.92 14.35
C VAL A 41 17.80 -27.23 14.17
N ASN A 42 17.65 -28.00 15.24
CA ASN A 42 16.97 -29.30 15.24
C ASN A 42 15.77 -29.35 16.20
N SER A 43 15.24 -28.19 16.62
CA SER A 43 14.08 -28.07 17.50
C SER A 43 13.12 -26.99 17.04
N ASP A 44 11.83 -27.21 17.32
CA ASP A 44 10.72 -26.28 17.12
C ASP A 44 10.48 -25.37 18.35
N ARG A 45 11.20 -25.58 19.45
CA ARG A 45 11.08 -24.83 20.70
C ARG A 45 11.75 -23.45 20.65
N ASP A 46 11.39 -22.59 21.61
CA ASP A 46 11.91 -21.21 21.78
C ASP A 46 12.64 -20.99 23.14
N THR A 47 13.16 -22.08 23.73
CA THR A 47 13.90 -22.10 25.00
C THR A 47 15.39 -21.78 24.80
N VAL A 48 16.14 -21.68 25.91
CA VAL A 48 17.62 -21.55 25.93
C VAL A 48 18.17 -22.49 27.02
N GLU A 49 17.49 -23.62 27.21
CA GLU A 49 17.81 -24.56 28.29
C GLU A 49 18.78 -25.61 27.74
N PRO A 50 19.93 -25.86 28.39
CA PRO A 50 20.87 -26.87 27.90
C PRO A 50 20.20 -28.25 27.87
N ASP A 51 19.92 -28.76 26.68
CA ASP A 51 19.26 -30.03 26.46
C ASP A 51 19.84 -30.80 25.23
N ALA A 52 19.04 -31.59 24.52
CA ALA A 52 19.49 -32.35 23.35
C ALA A 52 19.16 -31.67 22.01
N GLU A 53 18.51 -30.51 22.07
CA GLU A 53 17.78 -29.82 21.03
C GLU A 53 18.28 -28.37 20.93
N LEU A 54 18.99 -28.05 19.84
CA LEU A 54 19.46 -26.70 19.56
C LEU A 54 18.34 -25.90 18.87
N THR A 55 17.82 -24.90 19.58
CA THR A 55 16.75 -23.99 19.14
C THR A 55 17.25 -22.85 18.25
N LEU A 56 16.35 -22.21 17.48
CA LEU A 56 16.69 -21.00 16.72
C LEU A 56 17.19 -19.86 17.63
N ARG A 57 16.64 -19.74 18.84
CA ARG A 57 17.06 -18.70 19.80
C ARG A 57 18.49 -18.93 20.28
N GLU A 58 18.87 -20.17 20.58
CA GLU A 58 20.26 -20.52 20.90
C GLU A 58 21.20 -20.29 19.73
N ALA A 59 20.80 -20.70 18.52
CA ALA A 59 21.58 -20.45 17.32
C ALA A 59 21.87 -18.95 17.12
N ILE A 60 20.85 -18.09 17.26
CA ILE A 60 21.00 -16.64 17.17
C ILE A 60 21.92 -16.11 18.28
N LYS A 61 21.73 -16.53 19.53
CA LYS A 61 22.58 -16.10 20.65
C LYS A 61 24.03 -16.53 20.47
N LEU A 62 24.27 -17.73 19.95
CA LEU A 62 25.61 -18.26 19.67
C LEU A 62 26.32 -17.42 18.61
N VAL A 63 25.69 -17.20 17.44
CA VAL A 63 26.32 -16.41 16.34
C VAL A 63 26.47 -14.94 16.69
N ASN A 64 25.63 -14.41 17.59
CA ASN A 64 25.76 -13.07 18.15
C ASN A 64 26.82 -12.96 19.28
N ASN A 65 27.44 -14.07 19.66
CA ASN A 65 28.40 -14.16 20.77
C ASN A 65 27.80 -13.74 22.13
N THR A 66 26.51 -14.02 22.36
CA THR A 66 25.80 -13.80 23.64
C THR A 66 25.48 -15.10 24.37
N LEU A 67 25.64 -16.26 23.72
CA LEU A 67 25.71 -17.58 24.33
C LEU A 67 27.06 -18.20 23.97
N ALA A 68 27.85 -18.55 24.98
CA ALA A 68 29.15 -19.15 24.76
C ALA A 68 29.02 -20.63 24.36
N TYR A 69 29.85 -21.09 23.42
CA TYR A 69 29.84 -22.47 22.91
C TYR A 69 29.99 -23.53 24.03
N ASP A 70 30.76 -23.22 25.07
CA ASP A 70 30.98 -24.11 26.22
C ASP A 70 29.76 -24.27 27.13
N LYS A 71 28.72 -23.44 26.94
CA LYS A 71 27.43 -23.56 27.63
C LYS A 71 26.46 -24.51 26.94
N LEU A 72 26.75 -24.90 25.70
CA LEU A 72 25.99 -25.92 24.99
C LEU A 72 26.30 -27.31 25.52
N THR A 73 25.32 -28.21 25.51
CA THR A 73 25.54 -29.62 25.84
C THR A 73 26.39 -30.32 24.77
N PRO A 74 27.03 -31.46 25.08
CA PRO A 74 27.77 -32.24 24.08
C PRO A 74 26.91 -32.69 22.88
N THR A 75 25.59 -32.73 23.02
CA THR A 75 24.67 -33.07 21.92
C THR A 75 24.40 -31.86 21.04
N GLU A 76 24.12 -30.70 21.63
CA GLU A 76 23.95 -29.43 20.89
C GLU A 76 25.23 -29.05 20.14
N GLN A 77 26.40 -29.26 20.75
CA GLN A 77 27.70 -29.01 20.13
C GLN A 77 27.90 -29.81 18.82
N GLN A 78 27.26 -30.97 18.65
CA GLN A 78 27.33 -31.74 17.40
C GLN A 78 26.63 -31.03 16.24
N GLN A 79 25.72 -30.09 16.52
CA GLN A 79 25.02 -29.29 15.53
C GLN A 79 25.77 -28.01 15.15
N VAL A 80 26.94 -27.78 15.74
CA VAL A 80 27.71 -26.54 15.61
C VAL A 80 29.10 -26.84 15.07
N GLU A 81 29.47 -26.16 13.98
CA GLU A 81 30.79 -26.26 13.36
C GLU A 81 31.39 -24.86 13.20
N LEU A 82 32.67 -24.70 13.51
CA LEU A 82 33.38 -23.44 13.25
C LEU A 82 33.55 -23.21 11.74
N THR A 83 33.31 -21.98 11.29
CA THR A 83 33.50 -21.57 9.90
C THR A 83 34.48 -20.41 9.80
N ALA A 84 35.12 -20.26 8.64
CA ALA A 84 36.19 -19.28 8.44
C ALA A 84 35.69 -17.86 8.08
N ASN A 85 34.47 -17.72 7.57
CA ASN A 85 34.03 -16.49 6.88
C ASN A 85 32.83 -15.81 7.54
N SER A 86 31.70 -16.50 7.61
CA SER A 86 30.46 -15.98 8.18
C SER A 86 29.62 -17.10 8.76
N SER A 87 28.77 -16.72 9.71
CA SER A 87 27.84 -17.64 10.34
C SER A 87 26.70 -18.04 9.40
N ARG A 88 26.20 -19.26 9.56
CA ARG A 88 25.03 -19.77 8.87
C ARG A 88 24.16 -20.57 9.83
N ILE A 89 22.86 -20.28 9.84
CA ILE A 89 21.85 -21.03 10.58
C ILE A 89 21.04 -21.82 9.56
N GLU A 90 21.00 -23.13 9.76
CA GLU A 90 20.34 -24.13 8.92
C GLU A 90 19.27 -24.87 9.75
N PHE A 91 18.37 -25.62 9.11
CA PHE A 91 17.26 -26.29 9.80
C PHE A 91 17.17 -27.77 9.44
N ASN A 92 17.00 -28.62 10.44
CA ASN A 92 16.79 -30.06 10.27
C ASN A 92 16.02 -30.64 11.46
N PHE A 93 14.68 -30.59 11.41
CA PHE A 93 13.80 -31.22 12.39
C PHE A 93 12.51 -31.73 11.74
N SER A 94 11.79 -32.60 12.43
CA SER A 94 10.61 -33.28 11.85
C SER A 94 9.44 -32.31 11.66
N ALA A 95 8.65 -32.53 10.61
CA ALA A 95 7.46 -31.73 10.33
C ALA A 95 6.36 -31.90 11.42
N PRO A 96 5.54 -30.87 11.69
CA PRO A 96 5.52 -29.55 11.05
C PRO A 96 6.76 -28.71 11.41
N VAL A 97 7.41 -28.12 10.41
CA VAL A 97 8.66 -27.36 10.60
C VAL A 97 8.31 -25.92 11.01
N LYS A 98 7.66 -25.80 12.16
CA LYS A 98 7.02 -24.57 12.64
C LYS A 98 7.54 -24.22 14.02
N ILE A 99 8.29 -23.12 14.11
CA ILE A 99 8.82 -22.59 15.37
C ILE A 99 7.80 -21.59 15.92
N GLU A 100 7.18 -21.94 17.04
CA GLU A 100 6.22 -21.10 17.74
C GLU A 100 6.93 -20.23 18.79
N LEU A 101 7.12 -18.95 18.47
CA LEU A 101 7.87 -18.04 19.32
C LEU A 101 7.08 -17.69 20.58
N GLU A 102 7.71 -17.82 21.74
CA GLU A 102 7.11 -17.43 23.02
C GLU A 102 7.34 -15.95 23.32
N ARG A 103 8.45 -15.39 22.83
CA ARG A 103 8.85 -13.98 23.01
C ARG A 103 9.68 -13.49 21.82
N ILE A 104 9.95 -12.19 21.78
CA ILE A 104 10.78 -11.59 20.70
C ILE A 104 12.15 -12.29 20.61
N LEU A 105 12.59 -12.61 19.39
CA LEU A 105 13.93 -13.15 19.15
C LEU A 105 15.00 -12.06 19.36
N PRO A 106 16.24 -12.42 19.76
CA PRO A 106 17.33 -11.45 19.81
C PRO A 106 17.59 -10.86 18.42
N PRO A 107 18.01 -9.58 18.32
CA PRO A 107 18.34 -8.98 17.02
C PRO A 107 19.52 -9.72 16.37
N LEU A 108 19.54 -9.81 15.05
CA LEU A 108 20.61 -10.43 14.28
C LEU A 108 21.75 -9.41 14.12
N LEU A 109 22.91 -9.72 14.71
CA LEU A 109 24.06 -8.81 14.79
C LEU A 109 25.29 -9.31 14.02
N SER A 110 25.44 -10.64 13.90
CA SER A 110 26.61 -11.29 13.32
C SER A 110 26.78 -10.91 11.83
N PRO A 111 27.84 -10.16 11.46
CA PRO A 111 27.98 -9.70 10.08
C PRO A 111 28.16 -10.85 9.09
N GLY A 112 27.44 -10.81 7.97
CA GLY A 112 27.47 -11.89 6.97
C GLY A 112 26.61 -13.11 7.32
N LEU A 113 25.85 -13.07 8.42
CA LEU A 113 24.96 -14.15 8.83
C LEU A 113 23.95 -14.50 7.73
N THR A 114 23.82 -15.79 7.44
CA THR A 114 22.72 -16.31 6.63
C THR A 114 21.81 -17.18 7.49
N ILE A 115 20.50 -16.86 7.56
CA ILE A 115 19.48 -17.78 8.07
C ILE A 115 18.79 -18.40 6.85
N ASP A 116 18.96 -19.70 6.67
CA ASP A 116 18.64 -20.38 5.41
C ASP A 116 17.62 -21.51 5.60
N GLY A 117 16.34 -21.19 5.45
CA GLY A 117 15.25 -22.16 5.44
C GLY A 117 15.30 -23.15 4.28
N THR A 118 16.05 -22.84 3.21
CA THR A 118 16.19 -23.73 2.03
C THR A 118 17.08 -24.94 2.29
N THR A 119 17.75 -24.98 3.44
CA THR A 119 18.57 -26.11 3.89
C THR A 119 17.76 -27.28 4.43
N HIS A 120 16.49 -27.06 4.77
CA HIS A 120 15.65 -28.11 5.31
C HIS A 120 15.48 -29.25 4.28
N PRO A 121 15.64 -30.53 4.67
CA PRO A 121 15.60 -31.65 3.71
C PRO A 121 14.32 -31.79 2.88
N SER A 122 13.19 -31.27 3.38
CA SER A 122 11.91 -31.26 2.66
C SER A 122 11.70 -30.05 1.73
N TYR A 123 12.64 -29.11 1.67
CA TYR A 123 12.53 -27.96 0.78
C TYR A 123 12.71 -28.39 -0.68
N ASP A 124 11.76 -28.00 -1.53
CA ASP A 124 11.81 -28.22 -2.98
C ASP A 124 11.85 -26.86 -3.69
N PRO A 125 12.95 -26.49 -4.36
CA PRO A 125 13.05 -25.24 -5.09
C PRO A 125 12.11 -25.15 -6.30
N ASN A 126 11.49 -26.25 -6.72
CA ASN A 126 10.54 -26.28 -7.84
C ASN A 126 9.07 -26.25 -7.39
N ASN A 127 8.80 -26.41 -6.09
CA ASN A 127 7.46 -26.35 -5.56
C ASN A 127 7.03 -24.89 -5.41
N THR A 128 6.26 -24.37 -6.37
CA THR A 128 5.77 -22.98 -6.38
C THR A 128 4.24 -22.95 -6.49
N THR A 129 3.62 -21.88 -5.98
CA THR A 129 2.15 -21.69 -6.04
C THR A 129 1.73 -20.50 -6.89
N THR A 130 2.66 -19.83 -7.56
CA THR A 130 2.42 -18.66 -8.41
C THR A 130 3.10 -18.81 -9.76
N VAL A 131 2.38 -18.54 -10.85
CA VAL A 131 2.90 -18.56 -12.23
C VAL A 131 3.67 -17.30 -12.56
N GLU A 132 3.22 -16.16 -12.04
CA GLU A 132 3.72 -14.83 -12.40
C GLU A 132 5.19 -14.66 -12.00
N LEU A 133 5.53 -15.14 -10.80
CA LEU A 133 6.91 -15.26 -10.31
C LEU A 133 7.01 -16.60 -9.55
N PRO A 134 7.84 -17.56 -9.99
CA PRO A 134 7.99 -18.86 -9.33
C PRO A 134 8.83 -18.72 -8.05
N ILE A 135 8.17 -18.31 -6.97
CA ILE A 135 8.75 -18.24 -5.63
C ILE A 135 8.43 -19.56 -4.91
N PRO A 136 9.45 -20.33 -4.47
CA PRO A 136 9.22 -21.62 -3.82
C PRO A 136 8.44 -21.50 -2.51
N VAL A 137 7.68 -22.54 -2.18
CA VAL A 137 6.99 -22.66 -0.89
C VAL A 137 8.02 -22.91 0.23
N PRO A 138 8.13 -22.04 1.24
CA PRO A 138 9.00 -22.26 2.39
C PRO A 138 8.55 -23.48 3.18
N VAL A 139 9.51 -24.17 3.80
CA VAL A 139 9.20 -25.26 4.73
C VAL A 139 9.25 -24.76 6.17
N VAL A 140 10.26 -23.96 6.51
CA VAL A 140 10.48 -23.45 7.85
C VAL A 140 9.57 -22.25 8.12
N THR A 141 8.77 -22.34 9.18
CA THR A 141 7.79 -21.32 9.57
C THR A 141 8.15 -20.70 10.92
N LEU A 142 8.06 -19.37 11.01
CA LEU A 142 8.12 -18.59 12.25
C LEU A 142 6.78 -17.90 12.50
N THR A 143 6.19 -18.12 13.67
CA THR A 143 4.94 -17.45 14.08
C THR A 143 4.89 -17.35 15.61
N PRO A 144 4.13 -16.42 16.21
CA PRO A 144 3.91 -16.43 17.64
C PRO A 144 3.22 -17.71 18.11
N ALA A 145 3.61 -18.18 19.29
CA ALA A 145 2.89 -19.21 20.03
C ALA A 145 1.46 -18.76 20.34
N LYS A 146 0.54 -19.72 20.42
CA LYS A 146 -0.89 -19.43 20.61
C LYS A 146 -1.13 -18.61 21.87
N GLY A 147 -1.76 -17.44 21.69
CA GLY A 147 -2.08 -16.52 22.78
C GLY A 147 -0.97 -15.51 23.09
N ASN A 148 0.23 -15.69 22.53
CA ASN A 148 1.33 -14.75 22.71
C ASN A 148 1.24 -13.63 21.69
N LYS A 149 1.46 -12.42 22.19
CA LYS A 149 1.55 -11.21 21.38
C LYS A 149 3.02 -10.91 21.20
N ILE A 150 3.51 -10.98 19.96
CA ILE A 150 4.90 -10.68 19.66
C ILE A 150 4.94 -9.60 18.61
N LEU A 151 5.74 -8.58 18.90
CA LEU A 151 5.85 -7.41 18.05
C LEU A 151 6.54 -7.71 16.72
N ARG A 152 7.60 -8.54 16.73
CA ARG A 152 8.43 -8.81 15.55
C ARG A 152 8.83 -10.26 15.42
N GLY A 153 8.91 -10.73 14.17
CA GLY A 153 9.50 -12.02 13.83
C GLY A 153 11.02 -11.96 13.94
N LEU A 154 11.66 -11.30 12.98
CA LEU A 154 13.12 -11.09 12.95
C LEU A 154 13.45 -9.60 12.99
N THR A 155 14.51 -9.25 13.73
CA THR A 155 15.08 -7.89 13.74
C THR A 155 16.53 -7.96 13.26
N ILE A 156 16.85 -7.27 12.17
CA ILE A 156 18.18 -7.24 11.56
C ILE A 156 18.87 -5.93 11.94
N ALA A 157 20.00 -6.02 12.62
CA ALA A 157 20.79 -4.87 13.06
C ALA A 157 22.27 -4.97 12.66
N GLY A 158 22.72 -6.09 12.06
CA GLY A 158 24.06 -6.28 11.53
C GLY A 158 24.14 -6.16 9.99
N ASP A 159 25.37 -6.06 9.49
CA ASP A 159 25.66 -5.93 8.06
C ASP A 159 25.69 -7.27 7.33
N ARG A 160 25.39 -7.27 6.03
CA ARG A 160 25.47 -8.41 5.12
C ARG A 160 24.64 -9.61 5.56
N ILE A 161 23.55 -9.36 6.28
CA ILE A 161 22.67 -10.41 6.78
C ILE A 161 21.70 -10.84 5.68
N THR A 162 21.61 -12.15 5.45
CA THR A 162 20.70 -12.75 4.47
C THR A 162 19.65 -13.61 5.17
N ILE A 163 18.37 -13.36 4.91
CA ILE A 163 17.25 -14.20 5.35
C ILE A 163 16.62 -14.83 4.12
N LYS A 164 16.61 -16.17 4.07
CA LYS A 164 16.16 -16.88 2.88
C LYS A 164 15.22 -18.04 3.18
N GLY A 165 14.15 -18.13 2.39
CA GLY A 165 13.31 -19.34 2.33
C GLY A 165 12.52 -19.63 3.59
N LEU A 166 12.10 -18.58 4.32
CA LEU A 166 11.26 -18.69 5.52
C LEU A 166 9.83 -18.25 5.24
N SER A 167 8.87 -18.88 5.92
CA SER A 167 7.53 -18.33 6.13
C SER A 167 7.52 -17.62 7.48
N ILE A 168 7.14 -16.34 7.52
CA ILE A 168 7.12 -15.52 8.74
C ILE A 168 5.77 -14.81 8.78
N TYR A 169 4.97 -15.01 9.82
CA TYR A 169 3.66 -14.37 9.92
C TYR A 169 3.15 -14.26 11.38
N GLY A 170 2.12 -13.44 11.59
CA GLY A 170 1.44 -13.25 12.87
C GLY A 170 2.03 -12.17 13.78
N PHE A 171 2.98 -11.37 13.31
CA PHE A 171 3.73 -10.40 14.14
C PHE A 171 3.18 -8.98 14.05
N GLY A 172 2.92 -8.33 15.19
CA GLY A 172 2.36 -6.97 15.17
C GLY A 172 1.69 -6.47 16.44
N GLN A 173 1.43 -7.33 17.43
CA GLN A 173 0.71 -6.89 18.62
C GLN A 173 1.69 -6.26 19.63
N PRO A 174 1.48 -5.00 20.05
CA PRO A 174 2.36 -4.38 21.04
C PRO A 174 2.31 -5.16 22.36
N ASN A 175 3.48 -5.38 22.96
CA ASN A 175 3.61 -6.04 24.26
C ASN A 175 3.02 -5.16 25.39
N THR A 176 2.99 -3.84 25.21
CA THR A 176 2.43 -2.84 26.14
C THR A 176 1.81 -1.66 25.38
N ILE A 177 0.87 -0.94 25.98
CA ILE A 177 0.15 0.21 25.37
C ILE A 177 1.10 1.37 24.97
N THR A 178 2.34 1.37 25.48
CA THR A 178 3.32 2.45 25.31
C THR A 178 4.44 2.16 24.31
N ASP A 179 4.43 1.02 23.60
CA ASP A 179 5.46 0.73 22.61
C ASP A 179 5.34 1.67 21.40
N PRO A 180 6.32 2.55 21.14
CA PRO A 180 6.23 3.55 20.07
C PRO A 180 6.59 2.98 18.70
N THR A 181 7.06 1.73 18.63
CA THR A 181 7.62 1.15 17.41
C THR A 181 6.66 0.14 16.77
N PRO A 182 6.41 0.22 15.45
CA PRO A 182 5.54 -0.75 14.79
C PRO A 182 6.13 -2.17 14.84
N GLY A 183 5.23 -3.14 14.83
CA GLY A 183 5.56 -4.55 14.64
C GLY A 183 5.64 -4.93 13.18
N ALA A 184 6.43 -5.95 12.86
CA ALA A 184 6.64 -6.42 11.49
C ALA A 184 7.13 -7.87 11.47
N ASP A 185 6.91 -8.58 10.37
CA ASP A 185 7.50 -9.92 10.19
C ASP A 185 9.03 -9.82 10.17
N VAL A 186 9.56 -8.84 9.44
CA VAL A 186 10.99 -8.49 9.43
C VAL A 186 11.17 -6.99 9.64
N ALA A 187 11.93 -6.62 10.67
CA ALA A 187 12.39 -5.25 10.89
C ALA A 187 13.89 -5.14 10.63
N ILE A 188 14.31 -4.07 9.96
CA ILE A 188 15.72 -3.78 9.70
C ILE A 188 16.02 -2.43 10.32
N SER A 189 16.85 -2.44 11.35
CA SER A 189 17.41 -1.23 11.96
C SER A 189 18.45 -1.53 13.02
N THR A 190 19.46 -0.67 13.13
CA THR A 190 20.33 -0.63 14.31
C THR A 190 19.66 0.02 15.52
N ARG A 191 18.63 0.86 15.32
CA ARG A 191 17.94 1.61 16.39
C ARG A 191 16.81 0.82 17.06
N LEU A 192 16.38 -0.28 16.44
CA LEU A 192 15.33 -1.16 16.93
C LEU A 192 15.85 -2.39 17.67
N ALA A 193 17.18 -2.48 17.85
CA ALA A 193 17.82 -3.47 18.71
C ALA A 193 17.48 -3.17 20.18
N ILE A 194 16.22 -3.39 20.57
CA ILE A 194 15.77 -3.37 21.95
C ILE A 194 16.23 -4.69 22.56
N ALA A 195 17.45 -4.67 23.06
CA ALA A 195 17.92 -5.56 24.10
C ALA A 195 17.97 -4.72 25.39
N THR A 196 17.70 -5.31 26.55
CA THR A 196 17.74 -4.59 27.84
C THR A 196 19.08 -3.87 28.00
N GLU A 197 19.14 -2.77 28.76
CA GLU A 197 20.40 -2.02 29.01
C GLU A 197 21.58 -2.92 29.45
N GLU A 198 21.29 -4.07 30.08
CA GLU A 198 22.29 -5.10 30.45
C GLU A 198 22.90 -5.87 29.26
N GLU A 199 22.18 -6.05 28.16
CA GLU A 199 22.62 -6.85 27.00
C GLU A 199 23.45 -6.04 25.99
N LEU A 200 23.33 -4.70 26.00
CA LEU A 200 23.96 -3.82 25.01
C LEU A 200 25.39 -3.39 25.38
N GLY A 201 25.69 -3.19 26.67
CA GLY A 201 26.95 -2.58 27.08
C GLY A 201 27.20 -1.20 26.44
N ASP A 202 28.44 -0.70 26.54
CA ASP A 202 28.88 0.64 26.07
C ASP A 202 29.06 0.69 24.52
N ARG A 203 28.09 0.17 23.75
CA ARG A 203 28.16 0.09 22.29
C ARG A 203 27.58 1.36 21.65
N ASP A 204 28.45 2.12 21.01
CA ASP A 204 28.11 3.20 20.08
C ASP A 204 27.29 2.60 18.91
N PHE A 205 26.10 3.13 18.59
CA PHE A 205 25.27 2.66 17.47
C PHE A 205 25.56 3.46 16.21
N PRO A 206 26.53 3.08 15.34
CA PRO A 206 27.25 4.08 14.59
C PRO A 206 26.66 4.35 13.20
N LYS A 207 25.99 3.37 12.56
CA LYS A 207 25.56 3.43 11.13
C LYS A 207 24.39 2.47 10.84
N PRO A 208 23.53 2.77 9.83
CA PRO A 208 22.50 1.85 9.34
C PRO A 208 23.07 0.49 8.88
N PRO A 209 22.29 -0.61 8.93
CA PRO A 209 22.72 -1.91 8.40
C PRO A 209 23.01 -1.86 6.89
N GLN A 210 24.13 -2.45 6.48
CA GLN A 210 24.58 -2.48 5.08
C GLN A 210 24.30 -3.84 4.42
N ASP A 211 23.95 -3.83 3.14
CA ASP A 211 23.91 -5.03 2.27
C ASP A 211 23.03 -6.18 2.80
N VAL A 212 21.93 -5.84 3.46
CA VAL A 212 20.94 -6.83 3.94
C VAL A 212 20.16 -7.43 2.76
N GLU A 213 19.85 -8.71 2.82
CA GLU A 213 19.10 -9.40 1.76
C GLU A 213 17.96 -10.27 2.30
N LEU A 214 16.75 -10.04 1.79
CA LEU A 214 15.57 -10.88 2.00
C LEU A 214 15.23 -11.57 0.67
N LEU A 215 15.34 -12.90 0.64
CA LEU A 215 15.22 -13.70 -0.58
C LEU A 215 14.24 -14.87 -0.40
N ASP A 216 13.30 -15.06 -1.33
CA ASP A 216 12.45 -16.26 -1.37
C ASP A 216 11.62 -16.50 -0.09
N ASN A 217 11.32 -15.44 0.67
CA ASN A 217 10.52 -15.54 1.89
C ASN A 217 9.03 -15.35 1.60
N TRP A 218 8.19 -15.97 2.42
CA TRP A 218 6.76 -15.69 2.48
C TRP A 218 6.47 -14.93 3.77
N LEU A 219 5.99 -13.70 3.65
CA LEU A 219 5.67 -12.81 4.77
C LEU A 219 4.14 -12.66 4.84
N GLY A 220 3.57 -12.80 6.03
CA GLY A 220 2.14 -12.74 6.31
C GLY A 220 1.34 -13.94 5.79
N LEU A 221 2.01 -15.00 5.32
CA LEU A 221 1.37 -16.18 4.74
C LEU A 221 2.05 -17.49 5.19
N PRO A 222 1.33 -18.46 5.76
CA PRO A 222 1.84 -19.80 6.01
C PRO A 222 2.07 -20.58 4.71
N PRO A 223 2.89 -21.66 4.72
CA PRO A 223 3.16 -22.48 3.54
C PRO A 223 1.93 -23.10 2.86
N ASP A 224 0.83 -23.29 3.61
CA ASP A 224 -0.43 -23.83 3.09
C ASP A 224 -1.37 -22.76 2.51
N GLU A 225 -0.94 -21.49 2.50
CA GLU A 225 -1.71 -20.31 2.08
C GLU A 225 -2.99 -20.06 2.89
N SER A 226 -3.16 -20.70 4.05
CA SER A 226 -4.28 -20.41 4.93
C SER A 226 -4.16 -18.99 5.48
N ILE A 227 -5.22 -18.19 5.34
CA ILE A 227 -5.24 -16.84 5.90
C ILE A 227 -5.57 -16.95 7.39
N ASP A 228 -4.56 -16.79 8.24
CA ASP A 228 -4.74 -16.83 9.69
C ASP A 228 -5.55 -15.60 10.18
N THR A 229 -6.19 -15.76 11.33
CA THR A 229 -6.92 -14.70 12.03
C THR A 229 -6.00 -13.63 12.62
N ILE A 230 -4.74 -13.97 12.92
CA ILE A 230 -3.74 -13.04 13.44
C ILE A 230 -2.95 -12.45 12.27
N VAL A 231 -3.34 -11.24 11.90
CA VAL A 231 -2.74 -10.47 10.81
C VAL A 231 -1.47 -9.78 11.32
N SER A 232 -0.35 -9.95 10.62
CA SER A 232 0.87 -9.17 10.87
C SER A 232 0.65 -7.68 10.62
N ASN A 233 1.35 -6.80 11.33
CA ASN A 233 1.24 -5.36 11.10
C ASN A 233 1.88 -4.93 9.78
N PHE A 234 3.17 -5.17 9.59
CA PHE A 234 3.90 -4.86 8.35
C PHE A 234 4.70 -6.08 7.92
N GLY A 235 4.94 -6.25 6.61
CA GLY A 235 5.78 -7.35 6.14
C GLY A 235 7.24 -7.04 6.41
N VAL A 236 7.76 -6.01 5.73
CA VAL A 236 9.10 -5.50 5.95
C VAL A 236 9.04 -4.06 6.43
N TRP A 237 9.63 -3.81 7.59
CA TRP A 237 9.89 -2.47 8.07
C TRP A 237 11.39 -2.16 8.02
N LEU A 238 11.79 -1.39 7.00
CA LEU A 238 13.15 -0.93 6.77
C LEU A 238 13.31 0.48 7.33
N PHE A 239 13.57 0.59 8.62
CA PHE A 239 13.63 1.89 9.29
C PHE A 239 14.87 2.69 8.86
N ASP A 240 16.03 2.03 8.84
CA ASP A 240 17.28 2.50 8.25
C ASP A 240 18.08 1.35 7.63
N GLY A 241 18.81 1.61 6.54
CA GLY A 241 19.70 0.64 5.89
C GLY A 241 20.25 1.12 4.55
N VAL A 242 21.37 0.55 4.09
CA VAL A 242 21.95 0.86 2.78
C VAL A 242 22.14 -0.40 1.95
N SER A 243 21.83 -0.32 0.66
CA SER A 243 21.94 -1.41 -0.30
C SER A 243 21.10 -2.65 0.05
N THR A 244 20.03 -2.47 0.84
CA THR A 244 19.10 -3.56 1.19
C THR A 244 18.43 -4.11 -0.07
N LYS A 245 18.41 -5.44 -0.22
CA LYS A 245 17.74 -6.16 -1.30
C LYS A 245 16.55 -6.93 -0.75
N ILE A 246 15.36 -6.60 -1.24
CA ILE A 246 14.12 -7.34 -0.96
C ILE A 246 13.70 -7.95 -2.28
N ARG A 247 14.01 -9.24 -2.50
CA ARG A 247 13.80 -9.89 -3.79
C ARG A 247 13.12 -11.24 -3.74
N ARG A 248 12.24 -11.52 -4.70
CA ARG A 248 11.54 -12.81 -4.82
C ARG A 248 10.79 -13.21 -3.55
N ASN A 249 10.24 -12.24 -2.81
CA ASN A 249 9.41 -12.53 -1.63
C ASN A 249 7.93 -12.48 -1.99
N ARG A 250 7.11 -13.30 -1.33
CA ARG A 250 5.65 -13.15 -1.30
C ARG A 250 5.28 -12.39 -0.03
N ILE A 251 4.62 -11.24 -0.15
CA ILE A 251 4.25 -10.38 0.97
C ILE A 251 2.73 -10.20 0.94
N TYR A 252 2.04 -10.87 1.85
CA TYR A 252 0.61 -11.07 1.76
C TYR A 252 -0.10 -10.60 3.02
N TYR A 253 -1.25 -9.94 2.84
CA TYR A 253 -2.26 -9.79 3.89
C TYR A 253 -1.78 -9.15 5.21
N HIS A 254 -1.02 -8.07 5.13
CA HIS A 254 -0.62 -7.29 6.31
C HIS A 254 -1.66 -6.23 6.68
N GLY A 255 -1.76 -5.95 7.97
CA GLY A 255 -2.58 -4.89 8.53
C GLY A 255 -2.22 -3.55 7.90
N GLY A 256 -0.95 -3.16 7.92
CA GLY A 256 -0.41 -2.01 7.21
C GLY A 256 0.26 -2.40 5.89
N SER A 257 1.26 -1.62 5.49
CA SER A 257 1.92 -1.80 4.20
C SER A 257 2.71 -3.11 4.12
N GLY A 258 2.85 -3.64 2.91
CA GLY A 258 3.72 -4.79 2.68
C GLY A 258 5.19 -4.45 2.98
N ILE A 259 5.66 -3.32 2.44
CA ILE A 259 6.99 -2.75 2.73
C ILE A 259 6.85 -1.29 3.17
N LEU A 260 7.55 -0.93 4.24
CA LEU A 260 7.57 0.41 4.83
C LEU A 260 9.01 0.88 5.08
N THR A 261 9.37 2.09 4.66
CA THR A 261 10.61 2.77 5.09
C THR A 261 10.36 3.94 6.05
N SER A 262 11.43 4.50 6.64
CA SER A 262 11.30 5.64 7.56
C SER A 262 12.39 6.73 7.45
N THR A 263 13.66 6.44 7.75
CA THR A 263 14.65 7.51 8.00
C THR A 263 15.75 7.63 6.93
N ASP A 264 16.70 6.69 6.87
CA ASP A 264 17.82 6.69 5.91
C ASP A 264 17.88 5.33 5.22
N VAL A 265 17.42 5.28 3.97
CA VAL A 265 17.23 4.05 3.20
C VAL A 265 17.77 4.23 1.77
N ARG A 266 19.08 4.08 1.60
CA ARG A 266 19.77 4.37 0.33
C ARG A 266 20.11 3.12 -0.46
N GLY A 267 20.03 3.20 -1.79
CA GLY A 267 20.42 2.13 -2.72
C GLY A 267 19.57 0.86 -2.61
N THR A 268 18.38 0.95 -2.02
CA THR A 268 17.51 -0.21 -1.77
C THR A 268 16.94 -0.74 -3.08
N GLN A 269 16.91 -2.06 -3.22
CA GLN A 269 16.35 -2.76 -4.36
C GLN A 269 15.17 -3.61 -3.91
N ILE A 270 13.96 -3.25 -4.37
CA ILE A 270 12.73 -4.01 -4.16
C ILE A 270 12.37 -4.61 -5.51
N THR A 271 12.77 -5.85 -5.75
CA THR A 271 12.68 -6.45 -7.09
C THR A 271 12.03 -7.82 -7.11
N GLU A 272 11.24 -8.13 -8.14
CA GLU A 272 10.70 -9.49 -8.34
C GLU A 272 9.85 -10.00 -7.16
N ASN A 273 9.14 -9.14 -6.42
CA ASN A 273 8.27 -9.55 -5.32
C ASN A 273 6.80 -9.65 -5.76
N ILE A 274 6.03 -10.51 -5.08
CA ILE A 274 4.57 -10.56 -5.16
C ILE A 274 4.02 -9.92 -3.89
N ILE A 275 3.38 -8.75 -3.99
CA ILE A 275 2.87 -7.99 -2.85
C ILE A 275 1.35 -7.79 -3.01
N VAL A 276 0.57 -8.52 -2.21
CA VAL A 276 -0.86 -8.65 -2.45
C VAL A 276 -1.71 -8.54 -1.18
N GLY A 277 -2.82 -7.80 -1.30
CA GLY A 277 -3.84 -7.75 -0.25
C GLY A 277 -3.39 -7.10 1.05
N ASN A 278 -2.35 -6.27 1.03
CA ASN A 278 -1.86 -5.56 2.20
C ASN A 278 -2.65 -4.28 2.46
N GLY A 279 -2.45 -3.72 3.65
CA GLY A 279 -2.99 -2.43 4.01
C GLY A 279 -4.36 -2.47 4.66
N LEU A 280 -4.74 -3.59 5.28
CA LEU A 280 -6.06 -3.80 5.85
C LEU A 280 -6.51 -2.75 6.89
N ARG A 281 -5.59 -1.98 7.47
CA ARG A 281 -5.73 -0.96 8.52
C ARG A 281 -4.55 0.02 8.46
N GLY A 282 -4.78 1.29 8.79
CA GLY A 282 -3.67 2.25 8.98
C GLY A 282 -3.02 2.69 7.66
N MET A 283 -1.78 2.25 7.39
CA MET A 283 -1.01 2.60 6.18
C MET A 283 -1.31 1.58 5.06
N PRO A 284 -2.12 1.92 4.04
CA PRO A 284 -2.78 0.89 3.24
C PRO A 284 -2.02 0.43 1.99
N HIS A 285 -0.71 0.68 1.87
CA HIS A 285 0.00 0.62 0.59
C HIS A 285 0.74 -0.71 0.36
N ALA A 286 0.97 -1.10 -0.89
CA ALA A 286 1.86 -2.26 -1.13
C ALA A 286 3.29 -1.91 -0.70
N ILE A 287 3.81 -0.79 -1.22
CA ILE A 287 5.10 -0.22 -0.87
C ILE A 287 4.90 1.25 -0.47
N TYR A 288 5.29 1.59 0.76
CA TYR A 288 5.34 2.97 1.26
C TYR A 288 6.79 3.38 1.52
N LEU A 289 7.22 4.46 0.88
CA LEU A 289 8.58 4.98 0.99
C LEU A 289 8.59 6.44 1.49
N GLU A 290 9.28 6.68 2.61
CA GLU A 290 9.65 7.99 3.14
C GLU A 290 11.08 8.01 3.72
N GLY A 291 11.65 9.20 3.88
CA GLY A 291 13.01 9.41 4.38
C GLY A 291 14.03 9.74 3.29
N GLU A 292 15.32 9.63 3.59
CA GLU A 292 16.42 9.76 2.62
C GLU A 292 16.50 8.48 1.78
N ILE A 293 16.04 8.52 0.53
CA ILE A 293 15.90 7.35 -0.35
C ILE A 293 16.61 7.59 -1.69
N GLU A 294 17.92 7.74 -1.61
CA GLU A 294 18.75 7.97 -2.79
C GLU A 294 19.00 6.67 -3.57
N ASN A 295 18.86 6.72 -4.90
CA ASN A 295 19.25 5.65 -5.83
C ASN A 295 18.55 4.30 -5.59
N SER A 296 17.31 4.33 -5.09
CA SER A 296 16.52 3.11 -4.86
C SER A 296 15.71 2.70 -6.09
N LEU A 297 15.50 1.39 -6.23
CA LEU A 297 14.85 0.74 -7.37
C LEU A 297 13.67 -0.11 -6.89
N ILE A 298 12.50 0.08 -7.50
CA ILE A 298 11.33 -0.77 -7.39
C ILE A 298 11.08 -1.35 -8.78
N ALA A 299 11.43 -2.62 -9.02
CA ALA A 299 11.34 -3.17 -10.36
C ALA A 299 10.83 -4.59 -10.46
N ASP A 300 10.11 -4.87 -11.55
CA ASP A 300 9.74 -6.23 -11.92
C ASP A 300 8.86 -6.92 -10.83
N ASN A 301 8.13 -6.14 -10.02
CA ASN A 301 7.23 -6.63 -8.98
C ASN A 301 5.78 -6.77 -9.48
N LEU A 302 5.03 -7.66 -8.83
CA LEU A 302 3.57 -7.74 -8.92
C LEU A 302 2.94 -7.13 -7.67
N LEU A 303 2.28 -5.98 -7.82
CA LEU A 303 1.61 -5.24 -6.77
C LEU A 303 0.10 -5.30 -7.01
N CYS A 304 -0.61 -6.21 -6.34
CA CYS A 304 -2.00 -6.48 -6.68
C CYS A 304 -2.97 -6.45 -5.50
N GLY A 305 -4.14 -5.84 -5.67
CA GLY A 305 -5.22 -6.00 -4.71
C GLY A 305 -4.96 -5.37 -3.33
N ASN A 306 -3.99 -4.47 -3.20
CA ASN A 306 -3.69 -3.76 -1.96
C ASN A 306 -4.73 -2.66 -1.71
N ASP A 307 -4.92 -2.30 -0.45
CA ASP A 307 -6.03 -1.43 -0.04
C ASP A 307 -5.90 0.03 -0.47
N GLY A 308 -4.68 0.52 -0.61
CA GLY A 308 -4.28 1.84 -1.09
C GLY A 308 -3.40 1.73 -2.33
N SER A 309 -2.50 2.69 -2.57
CA SER A 309 -1.56 2.63 -3.71
C SER A 309 -0.71 1.36 -3.77
N GLY A 310 -0.36 0.96 -5.00
CA GLY A 310 0.73 0.01 -5.22
C GLY A 310 2.06 0.60 -4.72
N VAL A 311 2.40 1.81 -5.16
CA VAL A 311 3.59 2.54 -4.68
C VAL A 311 3.20 3.91 -4.16
N TYR A 312 3.62 4.23 -2.93
CA TYR A 312 3.35 5.51 -2.29
C TYR A 312 4.65 6.17 -1.83
N LEU A 313 5.07 7.23 -2.51
CA LEU A 313 6.28 7.99 -2.19
C LEU A 313 5.91 9.25 -1.41
N PHE A 314 6.16 9.25 -0.10
CA PHE A 314 5.80 10.35 0.78
C PHE A 314 7.01 11.21 1.12
N LYS A 315 7.25 12.23 0.28
CA LYS A 315 8.35 13.19 0.46
C LYS A 315 9.74 12.54 0.66
N PRO A 316 10.12 11.49 -0.08
CA PRO A 316 11.48 11.00 -0.01
C PRO A 316 12.47 12.06 -0.48
N GLU A 317 13.66 12.07 0.13
CA GLU A 317 14.80 12.83 -0.34
C GLU A 317 15.66 11.93 -1.24
N GLY A 318 15.66 12.20 -2.54
CA GLY A 318 16.47 11.44 -3.50
C GLY A 318 15.66 10.93 -4.70
N LYS A 319 16.38 10.34 -5.66
CA LYS A 319 15.80 9.76 -6.86
C LYS A 319 15.41 8.31 -6.63
N ILE A 320 14.18 7.97 -7.02
CA ILE A 320 13.64 6.60 -6.99
C ILE A 320 13.18 6.23 -8.40
N THR A 321 13.53 5.02 -8.82
CA THR A 321 13.08 4.45 -10.09
C THR A 321 12.07 3.34 -9.83
N VAL A 322 10.88 3.45 -10.42
CA VAL A 322 9.80 2.47 -10.38
C VAL A 322 9.61 1.97 -11.82
N ARG A 323 10.04 0.74 -12.14
CA ARG A 323 10.00 0.24 -13.51
C ARG A 323 9.51 -1.18 -13.70
N ASN A 324 8.88 -1.48 -14.84
CA ASN A 324 8.47 -2.84 -15.22
C ASN A 324 7.60 -3.56 -14.17
N ASN A 325 6.87 -2.83 -13.32
CA ASN A 325 6.00 -3.45 -12.33
C ASN A 325 4.62 -3.69 -12.93
N GLN A 326 3.98 -4.78 -12.51
CA GLN A 326 2.56 -5.02 -12.73
C GLN A 326 1.77 -4.49 -11.53
N ILE A 327 1.05 -3.39 -11.69
CA ILE A 327 0.33 -2.69 -10.62
C ILE A 327 -1.17 -2.80 -10.90
N LYS A 328 -1.86 -3.72 -10.20
CA LYS A 328 -3.20 -4.17 -10.60
C LYS A 328 -4.19 -4.09 -9.44
N TYR A 329 -5.40 -3.58 -9.65
CA TYR A 329 -6.51 -3.69 -8.68
C TYR A 329 -6.23 -3.12 -7.28
N ASN A 330 -5.39 -2.08 -7.18
CA ASN A 330 -5.07 -1.47 -5.89
C ASN A 330 -6.09 -0.36 -5.54
N GLY A 331 -6.05 0.11 -4.30
CA GLY A 331 -7.00 1.11 -3.81
C GLY A 331 -8.38 0.54 -3.47
N ARG A 332 -8.46 -0.75 -3.08
CA ARG A 332 -9.73 -1.48 -2.90
C ARG A 332 -10.63 -0.94 -1.78
N ARG A 333 -10.03 -0.44 -0.70
CA ARG A 333 -10.76 0.12 0.47
C ARG A 333 -10.49 1.59 0.67
N VAL A 334 -9.26 2.02 0.36
CA VAL A 334 -8.87 3.42 0.37
C VAL A 334 -8.60 3.79 -1.09
N PRO A 335 -9.56 4.44 -1.78
CA PRO A 335 -9.32 4.93 -3.13
C PRO A 335 -7.95 5.61 -3.20
N SER A 336 -7.14 5.21 -4.17
CA SER A 336 -5.74 5.64 -4.27
C SER A 336 -5.27 5.66 -5.73
N ALA A 337 -4.30 6.52 -6.06
CA ALA A 337 -3.54 6.37 -7.30
C ALA A 337 -2.73 5.07 -7.27
N ALA A 338 -2.46 4.46 -8.44
CA ALA A 338 -1.60 3.27 -8.52
C ALA A 338 -0.19 3.57 -8.00
N VAL A 339 0.37 4.69 -8.49
CA VAL A 339 1.61 5.31 -8.03
C VAL A 339 1.31 6.73 -7.58
N PHE A 340 1.50 7.00 -6.30
CA PHE A 340 1.47 8.36 -5.76
C PHE A 340 2.90 8.81 -5.47
N LEU A 341 3.26 10.02 -5.90
CA LEU A 341 4.59 10.55 -5.61
C LEU A 341 4.61 12.04 -5.24
N ILE A 342 5.55 12.36 -4.36
CA ILE A 342 5.98 13.71 -4.00
C ILE A 342 7.50 13.72 -4.04
N GLY A 343 8.11 14.77 -4.60
CA GLY A 343 9.56 14.87 -4.70
C GLY A 343 10.01 15.05 -6.14
N ASN A 344 11.32 14.97 -6.34
CA ASN A 344 11.96 15.36 -7.58
C ASN A 344 12.68 14.19 -8.23
N ASP A 345 12.85 14.27 -9.55
CA ASP A 345 13.72 13.37 -10.33
C ASP A 345 13.32 11.88 -10.31
N HIS A 346 12.14 11.54 -9.76
CA HIS A 346 11.63 10.18 -9.78
C HIS A 346 11.34 9.71 -11.21
N GLN A 347 11.51 8.41 -11.45
CA GLN A 347 11.30 7.81 -12.76
C GLN A 347 10.28 6.68 -12.64
N ILE A 348 9.13 6.82 -13.30
CA ILE A 348 8.06 5.82 -13.38
C ILE A 348 8.04 5.32 -14.82
N LEU A 349 8.63 4.16 -15.08
CA LEU A 349 8.98 3.70 -16.42
C LEU A 349 8.37 2.34 -16.74
N ASP A 350 7.74 2.19 -17.90
CA ASP A 350 7.41 0.86 -18.44
C ASP A 350 6.59 -0.04 -17.50
N ASN A 351 5.79 0.53 -16.59
CA ASN A 351 4.91 -0.22 -15.70
C ASN A 351 3.58 -0.55 -16.40
N GLU A 352 3.01 -1.71 -16.10
CA GLU A 352 1.66 -2.10 -16.50
C GLU A 352 0.70 -1.78 -15.35
N ILE A 353 -0.14 -0.76 -15.53
CA ILE A 353 -1.03 -0.24 -14.49
C ILE A 353 -2.48 -0.47 -14.90
N MET A 354 -3.22 -1.28 -14.15
CA MET A 354 -4.61 -1.57 -14.49
C MET A 354 -5.58 -1.63 -13.31
N GLY A 355 -6.85 -1.34 -13.56
CA GLY A 355 -7.94 -1.60 -12.61
C GLY A 355 -7.84 -0.77 -11.34
N GLN A 356 -7.52 0.53 -11.45
CA GLN A 356 -7.24 1.38 -10.29
C GLN A 356 -8.47 2.20 -9.91
N THR A 357 -8.71 2.33 -8.61
CA THR A 357 -9.82 3.16 -8.09
C THR A 357 -9.55 4.66 -8.15
N GLY A 358 -8.32 5.06 -8.48
CA GLY A 358 -7.90 6.45 -8.75
C GLY A 358 -7.18 6.59 -10.09
N THR A 359 -6.24 7.54 -10.16
CA THR A 359 -5.36 7.73 -11.34
C THR A 359 -4.30 6.64 -11.44
N GLY A 360 -3.66 6.55 -12.61
CA GLY A 360 -2.49 5.71 -12.79
C GLY A 360 -1.29 6.24 -12.00
N VAL A 361 -0.86 7.47 -12.30
CA VAL A 361 0.22 8.15 -11.59
C VAL A 361 -0.24 9.55 -11.14
N THR A 362 -0.19 9.81 -9.84
CA THR A 362 -0.42 11.16 -9.27
C THR A 362 0.90 11.77 -8.82
N VAL A 363 1.14 13.03 -9.20
CA VAL A 363 2.25 13.83 -8.69
C VAL A 363 1.73 14.99 -7.85
N ALA A 364 2.08 15.05 -6.58
CA ALA A 364 1.68 16.16 -5.71
C ALA A 364 2.54 17.42 -5.95
N ALA A 365 1.96 18.61 -5.82
CA ALA A 365 2.70 19.87 -5.99
C ALA A 365 3.41 20.41 -4.73
N TYR A 366 3.15 19.83 -3.55
CA TYR A 366 3.69 20.28 -2.25
C TYR A 366 4.48 19.16 -1.55
N PRO A 367 5.68 19.43 -0.97
CA PRO A 367 6.35 20.73 -0.85
C PRO A 367 6.93 21.26 -2.17
N GLN A 368 7.38 20.39 -3.07
CA GLN A 368 7.66 20.68 -4.48
C GLN A 368 7.97 19.36 -5.20
N SER A 369 7.47 19.19 -6.43
CA SER A 369 7.79 18.04 -7.28
C SER A 369 8.14 18.49 -8.69
N ILE A 370 9.36 18.22 -9.15
CA ILE A 370 9.87 18.64 -10.47
C ILE A 370 10.69 17.52 -11.13
N ARG A 371 10.76 17.53 -12.47
CA ARG A 371 11.60 16.60 -13.26
C ARG A 371 11.27 15.12 -13.05
N ASN A 372 10.06 14.80 -12.59
CA ASN A 372 9.61 13.42 -12.54
C ASN A 372 9.26 12.95 -13.95
N LEU A 373 9.83 11.83 -14.37
CA LEU A 373 9.65 11.25 -15.70
C LEU A 373 8.68 10.08 -15.61
N ILE A 374 7.64 10.08 -16.43
CA ILE A 374 6.56 9.10 -16.41
C ILE A 374 6.35 8.63 -17.84
N THR A 375 7.14 7.66 -18.31
CA THR A 375 7.21 7.30 -19.74
C THR A 375 7.12 5.81 -19.96
N GLY A 376 6.51 5.38 -21.07
CA GLY A 376 6.48 3.96 -21.45
C GLY A 376 5.50 3.09 -20.65
N ASN A 377 4.88 3.62 -19.59
CA ASN A 377 3.84 2.93 -18.84
C ASN A 377 2.60 2.69 -19.72
N SER A 378 1.95 1.55 -19.52
CA SER A 378 0.63 1.23 -20.06
C SER A 378 -0.42 1.36 -18.97
N PHE A 379 -1.60 1.84 -19.36
CA PHE A 379 -2.73 2.05 -18.46
C PHE A 379 -3.96 1.34 -18.99
N ASP A 380 -4.76 0.79 -18.09
CA ASP A 380 -6.05 0.17 -18.42
C ASP A 380 -7.03 0.29 -17.23
N ASP A 381 -8.32 0.36 -17.50
CA ASP A 381 -9.40 0.43 -16.49
C ASP A 381 -9.08 1.33 -15.26
N LEU A 382 -8.96 2.64 -15.51
CA LEU A 382 -8.71 3.62 -14.45
C LEU A 382 -9.99 4.42 -14.15
N LYS A 383 -10.20 4.78 -12.88
CA LYS A 383 -11.28 5.72 -12.51
C LYS A 383 -10.87 7.20 -12.63
N GLY A 384 -9.57 7.49 -12.82
CA GLY A 384 -9.03 8.83 -13.08
C GLY A 384 -8.07 8.84 -14.28
N LEU A 385 -7.37 9.96 -14.48
CA LEU A 385 -6.36 10.11 -15.55
C LEU A 385 -5.21 9.10 -15.43
N SER A 386 -4.56 8.78 -16.55
CA SER A 386 -3.33 7.99 -16.54
C SER A 386 -2.19 8.71 -15.81
N ILE A 387 -2.08 10.03 -15.98
CA ILE A 387 -1.13 10.89 -15.29
C ILE A 387 -1.88 12.14 -14.84
N ASP A 388 -1.81 12.46 -13.55
CA ASP A 388 -2.46 13.63 -12.95
C ASP A 388 -1.40 14.44 -12.16
N LEU A 389 -1.34 15.74 -12.46
CA LEU A 389 -0.37 16.67 -11.90
C LEU A 389 -1.09 17.68 -11.01
N ASN A 390 -1.17 17.37 -9.72
CA ASN A 390 -1.94 18.20 -8.79
C ASN A 390 -1.50 19.67 -8.76
N THR A 391 -2.44 20.53 -8.40
CA THR A 391 -2.22 21.94 -8.06
C THR A 391 -2.09 22.19 -6.56
N ARG A 392 -1.41 23.27 -6.18
CA ARG A 392 -1.32 23.76 -4.78
C ARG A 392 -2.61 24.40 -4.27
N HIS A 393 -3.50 24.81 -5.18
CA HIS A 393 -4.69 25.60 -4.86
C HIS A 393 -5.94 24.74 -4.64
N ARG A 394 -5.89 23.43 -4.97
CA ARG A 394 -6.99 22.47 -4.77
C ARG A 394 -6.74 21.51 -3.59
N VAL A 395 -6.36 22.06 -2.43
CA VAL A 395 -6.14 21.26 -1.20
C VAL A 395 -7.41 20.92 -0.43
N ASN A 396 -8.56 21.52 -0.79
CA ASN A 396 -9.82 21.40 -0.04
C ASN A 396 -10.56 20.08 -0.27
N ASN A 397 -10.02 19.18 -1.10
CA ASN A 397 -10.65 17.91 -1.47
C ASN A 397 -9.87 16.74 -0.83
N PRO A 398 -10.54 15.68 -0.31
CA PRO A 398 -9.86 14.48 0.20
C PRO A 398 -9.02 13.74 -0.87
N PHE A 399 -9.11 14.16 -2.13
CA PHE A 399 -8.59 13.48 -3.31
C PHE A 399 -7.20 13.92 -3.78
N PHE A 400 -6.44 14.72 -3.02
CA PHE A 400 -5.05 15.05 -3.44
C PHE A 400 -4.16 13.80 -3.62
N LYS A 401 -4.52 12.66 -3.04
CA LYS A 401 -3.83 11.38 -3.27
C LYS A 401 -4.30 10.62 -4.51
N LEU A 402 -5.43 11.03 -5.08
CA LEU A 402 -6.03 10.42 -6.26
C LEU A 402 -5.73 11.16 -7.56
N GLY A 403 -5.48 12.46 -7.47
CA GLY A 403 -5.50 13.38 -8.62
C GLY A 403 -6.48 14.51 -8.39
N ASP A 404 -6.22 15.70 -8.94
CA ASP A 404 -7.12 16.85 -8.85
C ASP A 404 -7.89 17.16 -10.15
N GLY A 405 -7.79 16.24 -11.11
CA GLY A 405 -8.45 16.26 -12.40
C GLY A 405 -7.63 16.99 -13.45
N VAL A 406 -8.21 17.16 -14.64
CA VAL A 406 -7.53 17.82 -15.76
C VAL A 406 -7.14 19.25 -15.39
N ASN A 407 -5.86 19.59 -15.54
CA ASN A 407 -5.44 20.97 -15.33
C ASN A 407 -5.91 21.89 -16.47
N PRO A 408 -6.38 23.12 -16.16
CA PRO A 408 -6.67 24.12 -17.17
C PRO A 408 -5.40 24.53 -17.93
N LEU A 409 -5.58 25.12 -19.12
CA LEU A 409 -4.49 25.68 -19.93
C LEU A 409 -3.58 26.55 -19.07
N ARG A 410 -2.30 26.19 -19.05
CA ARG A 410 -1.37 26.63 -18.02
C ARG A 410 -0.78 28.00 -18.43
N ASN A 411 -1.54 29.10 -18.55
CA ASN A 411 -1.01 30.37 -19.09
C ASN A 411 -0.65 31.43 -18.03
N SER A 412 -0.63 31.09 -16.74
CA SER A 412 -0.29 32.03 -15.67
C SER A 412 1.22 32.10 -15.39
N GLY A 413 1.71 33.27 -14.95
CA GLY A 413 3.13 33.48 -14.61
C GLY A 413 3.61 32.68 -13.38
N ASN A 414 2.70 32.25 -12.51
CA ASN A 414 3.03 31.48 -11.31
C ASN A 414 2.82 29.95 -11.46
N ARG A 415 2.26 29.49 -12.58
CA ARG A 415 1.91 28.07 -12.82
C ARG A 415 3.02 27.09 -12.46
N LYS A 416 4.28 27.40 -12.82
CA LYS A 416 5.42 26.48 -12.66
C LYS A 416 5.76 26.24 -11.19
N LYS A 417 5.28 27.11 -10.30
CA LYS A 417 5.38 26.97 -8.84
C LYS A 417 4.14 26.30 -8.24
N ASP A 418 3.00 26.43 -8.90
CA ASP A 418 1.69 26.07 -8.34
C ASP A 418 1.19 24.69 -8.78
N THR A 419 1.80 24.08 -9.79
CA THR A 419 1.46 22.73 -10.28
C THR A 419 2.68 21.83 -10.24
N ALA A 420 2.44 20.54 -10.00
CA ALA A 420 3.46 19.51 -10.09
C ALA A 420 4.19 19.50 -11.46
N ASN A 421 5.41 18.99 -11.47
CA ASN A 421 6.27 18.87 -12.65
C ASN A 421 6.43 20.19 -13.45
N ARG A 422 6.62 21.29 -12.71
CA ARG A 422 6.79 22.66 -13.26
C ARG A 422 5.70 23.06 -14.25
N ALA A 423 4.51 22.49 -14.13
CA ALA A 423 3.40 22.78 -15.03
C ALA A 423 3.76 22.61 -16.52
N ILE A 424 4.51 21.58 -16.91
CA ILE A 424 4.73 21.26 -18.33
C ILE A 424 3.37 21.09 -19.03
N ASN A 425 3.18 21.69 -20.20
CA ASN A 425 1.89 21.64 -20.91
C ASN A 425 1.64 20.26 -21.49
N SER A 426 0.40 19.77 -21.37
CA SER A 426 -0.07 18.67 -22.21
C SER A 426 0.04 19.07 -23.69
N PRO A 427 0.38 18.14 -24.59
CA PRO A 427 0.27 18.38 -26.03
C PRO A 427 -1.17 18.77 -26.41
N GLN A 428 -1.31 19.54 -27.48
CA GLN A 428 -2.61 19.89 -28.06
C GLN A 428 -2.63 19.46 -29.51
N PHE A 429 -3.58 18.62 -29.87
CA PHE A 429 -3.83 18.30 -31.27
C PHE A 429 -4.49 19.49 -31.98
N LEU A 430 -4.21 19.66 -33.27
CA LEU A 430 -4.83 20.72 -34.09
C LEU A 430 -6.30 20.44 -34.43
N SER A 431 -6.75 19.19 -34.26
CA SER A 431 -8.11 18.74 -34.53
C SER A 431 -8.49 17.61 -33.58
N GLU A 432 -9.78 17.48 -33.26
CA GLU A 432 -10.34 16.33 -32.54
C GLU A 432 -10.50 15.12 -33.47
N ASP A 433 -10.59 15.36 -34.79
CA ASP A 433 -10.71 14.32 -35.82
C ASP A 433 -9.57 14.45 -36.85
N PHE A 434 -8.86 13.35 -37.11
CA PHE A 434 -7.86 13.25 -38.17
C PHE A 434 -8.28 12.22 -39.21
N TYR A 435 -8.14 12.54 -40.50
CA TYR A 435 -8.73 11.73 -41.57
C TYR A 435 -7.68 10.89 -42.30
N LEU A 436 -8.03 9.64 -42.53
CA LEU A 436 -7.29 8.74 -43.40
C LEU A 436 -7.46 9.14 -44.86
N ILE A 437 -6.32 9.35 -45.53
CA ILE A 437 -6.21 9.64 -46.97
C ILE A 437 -5.19 8.66 -47.54
N ASP A 438 -5.63 7.81 -48.48
CA ASP A 438 -4.80 6.78 -49.11
C ASP A 438 -4.07 5.88 -48.09
N GLY A 439 -4.78 5.48 -47.05
CA GLY A 439 -4.24 4.63 -45.97
C GLY A 439 -3.26 5.35 -45.04
N ARG A 440 -3.09 6.68 -45.13
CA ARG A 440 -2.23 7.44 -44.22
C ARG A 440 -2.98 8.55 -43.50
N VAL A 441 -2.56 8.86 -42.29
CA VAL A 441 -3.06 10.01 -41.53
C VAL A 441 -1.89 10.75 -40.90
N ASN A 442 -1.96 12.07 -40.96
CA ASN A 442 -1.05 12.96 -40.24
C ASN A 442 -1.77 13.52 -39.02
N ILE A 443 -1.17 13.32 -37.85
CA ILE A 443 -1.67 13.81 -36.57
C ILE A 443 -0.76 14.94 -36.13
N ASP A 444 -1.25 16.16 -36.35
CA ASP A 444 -0.50 17.39 -36.10
C ASP A 444 -0.93 18.04 -34.78
N GLY A 445 0.01 18.69 -34.11
CA GLY A 445 -0.25 19.37 -32.84
C GLY A 445 0.80 20.38 -32.44
N VAL A 446 0.58 20.98 -31.28
CA VAL A 446 1.49 21.92 -30.63
C VAL A 446 1.81 21.48 -29.20
N ALA A 447 3.05 21.69 -28.78
CA ALA A 447 3.54 21.45 -27.44
C ALA A 447 4.67 22.44 -27.12
N ASP A 448 5.20 22.37 -25.91
CA ASP A 448 6.36 23.19 -25.52
C ASP A 448 7.56 22.88 -26.46
N PRO A 449 8.24 23.90 -27.03
CA PRO A 449 9.37 23.67 -27.92
C PRO A 449 10.44 22.75 -27.31
N GLY A 450 10.92 21.80 -28.13
CA GLY A 450 11.89 20.78 -27.75
C GLY A 450 11.35 19.67 -26.83
N ALA A 451 10.05 19.64 -26.53
CA ALA A 451 9.46 18.51 -25.82
C ALA A 451 9.44 17.24 -26.69
N GLU A 452 9.75 16.10 -26.09
CA GLU A 452 9.46 14.79 -26.69
C GLU A 452 7.99 14.48 -26.47
N ILE A 453 7.28 14.17 -27.54
CA ILE A 453 5.86 13.82 -27.53
C ILE A 453 5.75 12.33 -27.77
N THR A 454 5.12 11.60 -26.84
CA THR A 454 4.79 10.19 -27.03
C THR A 454 3.31 10.09 -27.34
N LEU A 455 2.98 9.60 -28.54
CA LEU A 455 1.62 9.27 -28.96
C LEU A 455 1.23 7.92 -28.37
N TYR A 456 0.01 7.83 -27.86
CA TYR A 456 -0.57 6.63 -27.28
C TYR A 456 -1.86 6.27 -28.01
N ARG A 457 -2.11 4.96 -28.13
CA ARG A 457 -3.48 4.45 -28.31
C ARG A 457 -4.24 4.62 -27.01
N VAL A 458 -5.53 4.88 -27.14
CA VAL A 458 -6.47 4.94 -26.03
C VAL A 458 -7.52 3.88 -26.29
N GLU A 459 -7.64 2.92 -25.37
CA GLU A 459 -8.77 1.99 -25.41
C GLU A 459 -9.99 2.69 -24.83
N PRO A 460 -11.17 2.59 -25.47
CA PRO A 460 -12.38 3.18 -24.92
C PRO A 460 -12.72 2.52 -23.59
N ASP A 461 -13.11 3.34 -22.61
CA ASP A 461 -13.51 2.86 -21.28
C ASP A 461 -14.55 1.75 -21.43
N LEU A 462 -14.15 0.57 -20.99
CA LEU A 462 -14.93 -0.65 -21.05
C LEU A 462 -16.15 -0.65 -20.10
N PHE A 463 -16.27 0.40 -19.29
CA PHE A 463 -17.36 0.61 -18.37
C PHE A 463 -18.20 1.80 -18.84
N PRO A 464 -19.54 1.67 -18.94
CA PRO A 464 -20.39 2.86 -19.00
C PRO A 464 -20.03 3.75 -17.80
N PRO A 465 -20.06 5.09 -17.94
CA PRO A 465 -19.73 5.98 -16.84
C PRO A 465 -20.66 5.68 -15.67
N ASP A 466 -20.15 4.96 -14.69
CA ASP A 466 -20.80 4.85 -13.41
C ASP A 466 -20.52 6.18 -12.72
N GLU A 467 -21.54 7.05 -12.65
CA GLU A 467 -21.48 8.44 -12.20
C GLU A 467 -21.05 8.63 -10.73
N ALA A 468 -20.54 7.58 -10.08
CA ALA A 468 -20.31 7.49 -8.64
C ALA A 468 -18.93 7.97 -8.16
N THR A 469 -17.91 8.12 -9.02
CA THR A 469 -16.61 8.67 -8.58
C THR A 469 -16.44 10.14 -9.00
N PRO A 470 -16.06 11.05 -8.08
CA PRO A 470 -15.84 12.46 -8.41
C PRO A 470 -14.78 12.73 -9.50
N LEU A 471 -13.93 11.75 -9.81
CA LEU A 471 -12.85 11.83 -10.80
C LEU A 471 -13.30 11.46 -12.21
N ALA A 472 -14.28 10.56 -12.36
CA ALA A 472 -14.77 10.13 -13.67
C ALA A 472 -15.33 11.33 -14.45
N ALA A 473 -16.17 12.15 -13.82
CA ALA A 473 -16.71 13.36 -14.42
C ALA A 473 -15.63 14.39 -14.79
N GLN A 474 -14.51 14.42 -14.07
CA GLN A 474 -13.39 15.34 -14.31
C GLN A 474 -12.40 14.83 -15.38
N SER A 475 -12.55 13.57 -15.79
CA SER A 475 -11.71 12.92 -16.80
C SER A 475 -12.48 12.67 -18.12
N ASN A 476 -13.67 13.24 -18.27
CA ASN A 476 -14.48 13.13 -19.48
C ASN A 476 -13.69 13.58 -20.73
N GLY A 477 -13.67 12.72 -21.76
CA GLY A 477 -12.92 12.97 -23.01
C GLY A 477 -11.46 12.54 -22.96
N TYR A 478 -11.02 11.94 -21.85
CA TYR A 478 -9.77 11.22 -21.71
C TYR A 478 -10.06 9.71 -21.60
N GLY A 479 -9.04 8.89 -21.77
CA GLY A 479 -9.10 7.46 -21.50
C GLY A 479 -7.71 6.94 -21.12
N PRO A 480 -7.62 5.67 -20.72
CA PRO A 480 -6.34 5.09 -20.34
C PRO A 480 -5.36 5.09 -21.52
N LEU A 481 -4.17 5.65 -21.31
CA LEU A 481 -3.06 5.62 -22.26
C LEU A 481 -2.52 4.19 -22.39
N SER A 482 -3.17 3.36 -23.20
CA SER A 482 -2.98 1.91 -23.19
C SER A 482 -1.65 1.48 -23.77
N THR A 483 -1.33 1.90 -25.00
CA THR A 483 -0.14 1.45 -25.71
C THR A 483 0.63 2.64 -26.30
N PRO A 484 1.91 2.84 -25.93
CA PRO A 484 2.77 3.79 -26.64
C PRO A 484 2.88 3.41 -28.12
N TRP A 485 2.70 4.36 -29.03
CA TRP A 485 2.65 4.10 -30.48
C TRP A 485 3.85 4.70 -31.21
N GLN A 486 4.09 6.01 -31.07
CA GLN A 486 5.18 6.69 -31.77
C GLN A 486 5.70 7.87 -30.94
N LYS A 487 6.92 8.30 -31.21
CA LYS A 487 7.53 9.49 -30.60
C LYS A 487 7.87 10.54 -31.66
N ALA A 488 7.73 11.81 -31.29
CA ALA A 488 8.13 12.97 -32.08
C ALA A 488 8.76 14.03 -31.18
N ILE A 489 9.47 14.99 -31.75
CA ILE A 489 10.01 16.14 -31.01
C ILE A 489 9.33 17.41 -31.53
N ALA A 490 8.81 18.22 -30.62
CA ALA A 490 8.26 19.53 -30.96
C ALA A 490 9.38 20.46 -31.47
N ASP A 491 9.17 21.05 -32.65
CA ASP A 491 10.14 21.94 -33.28
C ASP A 491 10.34 23.26 -32.49
N LYS A 492 11.17 24.17 -33.01
CA LYS A 492 11.43 25.47 -32.37
C LYS A 492 10.19 26.36 -32.23
N SER A 493 9.17 26.11 -33.05
CA SER A 493 7.86 26.77 -32.97
C SER A 493 6.83 26.00 -32.14
N GLY A 494 7.23 24.86 -31.56
CA GLY A 494 6.37 24.00 -30.76
C GLY A 494 5.51 23.03 -31.57
N ARG A 495 5.66 22.95 -32.89
CA ARG A 495 4.85 22.05 -33.73
C ARG A 495 5.42 20.64 -33.74
N PHE A 496 4.55 19.65 -33.71
CA PHE A 496 4.88 18.24 -33.92
C PHE A 496 3.89 17.60 -34.91
N SER A 497 4.31 16.49 -35.51
CA SER A 497 3.49 15.69 -36.42
C SER A 497 3.83 14.21 -36.27
N PHE A 498 2.82 13.36 -36.37
CA PHE A 498 2.96 11.91 -36.53
C PHE A 498 2.35 11.49 -37.86
N THR A 499 3.06 10.67 -38.61
CA THR A 499 2.51 10.02 -39.81
C THR A 499 2.30 8.55 -39.50
N LEU A 500 1.04 8.11 -39.55
CA LEU A 500 0.64 6.74 -39.31
C LEU A 500 0.20 6.06 -40.60
N ASP A 501 0.71 4.86 -40.84
CA ASP A 501 0.36 4.03 -41.98
C ASP A 501 -0.69 2.99 -41.59
N ASN A 502 -1.80 2.99 -42.34
CA ASN A 502 -2.98 2.13 -42.24
C ASN A 502 -3.54 1.92 -40.80
N PRO A 503 -3.71 2.97 -39.98
CA PRO A 503 -4.41 2.81 -38.70
C PRO A 503 -5.88 2.46 -38.92
N THR A 504 -6.48 1.78 -37.94
CA THR A 504 -7.89 1.42 -37.97
C THR A 504 -8.76 2.67 -37.78
N PRO A 505 -9.75 2.94 -38.65
CA PRO A 505 -10.74 3.99 -38.40
C PRO A 505 -11.47 3.76 -37.06
N GLY A 506 -11.69 4.82 -36.31
CA GLY A 506 -12.24 4.77 -34.96
C GLY A 506 -11.20 4.62 -33.85
N THR A 507 -9.92 4.38 -34.17
CA THR A 507 -8.85 4.41 -33.16
C THR A 507 -8.80 5.78 -32.49
N ILE A 508 -8.83 5.76 -31.15
CA ILE A 508 -8.67 6.93 -30.31
C ILE A 508 -7.20 7.04 -29.92
N VAL A 509 -6.67 8.26 -29.97
CA VAL A 509 -5.29 8.56 -29.58
C VAL A 509 -5.23 9.71 -28.59
N SER A 510 -4.19 9.69 -27.76
CA SER A 510 -3.78 10.80 -26.90
C SER A 510 -2.27 10.90 -26.90
N ALA A 511 -1.71 11.90 -26.23
CA ALA A 511 -0.27 12.10 -26.17
C ALA A 511 0.17 12.72 -24.84
N ILE A 512 1.41 12.48 -24.46
CA ILE A 512 2.09 13.17 -23.36
C ILE A 512 3.32 13.90 -23.88
N ALA A 513 3.70 14.99 -23.22
CA ALA A 513 4.94 15.71 -23.45
C ALA A 513 5.92 15.44 -22.30
N THR A 514 7.18 15.21 -22.64
CA THR A 514 8.26 15.02 -21.68
C THR A 514 9.40 15.98 -21.99
N LYS A 515 9.90 16.67 -20.96
CA LYS A 515 11.13 17.46 -21.01
C LYS A 515 12.01 17.08 -19.83
N PRO A 516 13.29 16.73 -20.04
CA PRO A 516 14.19 16.35 -18.95
C PRO A 516 14.24 17.37 -17.80
N ASP A 517 14.23 18.67 -18.13
CA ASP A 517 14.36 19.76 -17.14
C ASP A 517 13.05 20.15 -16.44
N ASP A 518 11.90 19.65 -16.91
CA ASP A 518 10.58 20.00 -16.37
C ASP A 518 9.82 18.79 -15.80
N GLY A 519 9.88 17.64 -16.48
CA GLY A 519 9.18 16.41 -16.15
C GLY A 519 8.25 15.95 -17.28
N THR A 520 7.28 15.11 -16.94
CA THR A 520 6.23 14.65 -17.86
C THR A 520 4.90 15.36 -17.60
N SER A 521 4.15 15.64 -18.67
CA SER A 521 2.84 16.28 -18.64
C SER A 521 1.71 15.31 -18.31
N GLU A 522 0.53 15.87 -18.06
CA GLU A 522 -0.72 15.12 -18.17
C GLU A 522 -1.00 14.72 -19.62
N PRO A 523 -1.97 13.82 -19.86
CA PRO A 523 -2.42 13.49 -21.20
C PRO A 523 -3.00 14.69 -21.96
N ALA A 524 -2.90 14.66 -23.27
CA ALA A 524 -3.66 15.49 -24.19
C ALA A 524 -5.12 15.03 -24.24
N LEU A 525 -6.03 15.93 -24.64
CA LEU A 525 -7.39 15.53 -24.97
C LEU A 525 -7.37 14.50 -26.11
N ASN A 526 -8.27 13.53 -26.06
CA ASN A 526 -8.34 12.49 -27.09
C ASN A 526 -8.64 13.08 -28.47
N ALA A 527 -8.02 12.50 -29.50
CA ALA A 527 -8.40 12.69 -30.90
C ALA A 527 -8.77 11.34 -31.52
N VAL A 528 -9.58 11.37 -32.58
CA VAL A 528 -10.09 10.17 -33.26
C VAL A 528 -9.59 10.12 -34.70
N ILE A 529 -9.10 8.96 -35.11
CA ILE A 529 -8.78 8.70 -36.51
C ILE A 529 -10.08 8.32 -37.22
N ARG A 530 -10.47 9.10 -38.23
CA ARG A 530 -11.70 8.93 -39.02
C ARG A 530 -11.37 8.46 -40.43
N SER A 531 -12.36 7.82 -41.05
CA SER A 531 -12.37 7.56 -42.49
C SER A 531 -13.39 8.49 -43.16
N LEU A 532 -13.09 8.92 -44.40
CA LEU A 532 -13.99 9.73 -45.22
C LEU A 532 -15.23 8.96 -45.69
N ASP A 533 -15.20 7.62 -45.64
CA ASP A 533 -16.32 6.75 -46.02
C ASP A 533 -17.35 6.50 -44.90
N GLY A 534 -17.15 7.08 -43.72
CA GLY A 534 -18.09 7.00 -42.61
C GLY A 534 -18.19 5.63 -41.93
N SER A 535 -17.30 4.67 -42.24
CA SER A 535 -17.29 3.36 -41.59
C SER A 535 -16.93 3.47 -40.10
N LYS A 536 -17.86 3.05 -39.23
CA LYS A 536 -17.61 2.83 -37.80
C LYS A 536 -17.36 1.35 -37.56
N THR A 537 -16.18 0.97 -37.10
CA THR A 537 -15.92 -0.37 -36.58
C THR A 537 -16.04 -0.37 -35.06
N ASN A 538 -17.08 -1.00 -34.53
CA ASN A 538 -17.23 -1.29 -33.10
C ASN A 538 -16.69 -2.70 -32.84
N SER A 539 -15.47 -2.81 -32.34
CA SER A 539 -15.04 -4.01 -31.61
C SER A 539 -15.07 -3.69 -30.12
N ILE A 540 -15.92 -4.39 -29.38
CA ILE A 540 -15.98 -4.33 -27.91
C ILE A 540 -14.99 -5.37 -27.38
N PRO A 541 -13.92 -4.97 -26.67
CA PRO A 541 -13.04 -5.93 -26.01
C PRO A 541 -13.83 -6.73 -24.95
N THR A 542 -13.55 -8.02 -24.84
CA THR A 542 -14.11 -8.84 -23.75
C THR A 542 -13.29 -8.60 -22.49
N ILE A 543 -13.91 -8.04 -21.45
CA ILE A 543 -13.27 -7.84 -20.15
C ILE A 543 -13.24 -9.18 -19.41
N VAL A 544 -12.05 -9.69 -19.13
CA VAL A 544 -11.85 -10.75 -18.15
C VAL A 544 -11.18 -10.11 -16.95
N ILE A 545 -11.85 -10.10 -15.80
CA ILE A 545 -11.23 -9.65 -14.54
C ILE A 545 -10.19 -10.72 -14.16
N PRO A 546 -8.87 -10.46 -14.25
CA PRO A 546 -7.83 -11.40 -13.89
C PRO A 546 -7.71 -11.52 -12.36
N ASN A 547 -7.45 -12.73 -11.89
CA ASN A 547 -7.04 -12.97 -10.51
C ASN A 547 -5.62 -12.42 -10.29
N CYS A 548 -5.36 -11.87 -9.10
CA CYS A 548 -4.07 -11.27 -8.76
C CYS A 548 -2.89 -12.24 -8.85
N THR A 549 -3.12 -13.53 -8.60
CA THR A 549 -2.14 -14.59 -8.82
C THR A 549 -2.86 -15.80 -9.37
N THR A 550 -2.17 -16.57 -10.21
CA THR A 550 -2.66 -17.83 -10.75
C THR A 550 -1.86 -18.98 -10.16
N LYS A 551 -2.58 -19.97 -9.61
CA LYS A 551 -1.93 -21.23 -9.22
C LYS A 551 -1.37 -21.87 -10.49
N PRO A 552 -0.11 -22.37 -10.49
CA PRO A 552 0.41 -23.16 -11.57
C PRO A 552 -0.60 -24.24 -11.93
N ILE A 553 -0.95 -24.31 -13.21
CA ILE A 553 -1.78 -25.39 -13.72
C ILE A 553 -0.97 -26.66 -13.43
N ALA A 554 -1.38 -27.43 -12.43
CA ALA A 554 -0.81 -28.75 -12.21
C ALA A 554 -0.95 -29.52 -13.53
N GLN A 555 0.12 -30.16 -14.01
CA GLN A 555 -0.01 -31.11 -15.12
C GLN A 555 -0.77 -32.33 -14.61
N VAL A 556 -2.10 -32.22 -14.56
CA VAL A 556 -2.97 -33.30 -14.11
C VAL A 556 -3.16 -34.25 -15.29
N SER A 557 -2.59 -35.46 -15.18
CA SER A 557 -3.11 -36.62 -15.91
C SER A 557 -4.58 -36.81 -15.52
N ASN A 558 -5.48 -36.59 -16.48
CA ASN A 558 -6.96 -36.64 -16.42
C ASN A 558 -7.63 -37.10 -15.11
N PRO A 559 -8.45 -36.24 -14.47
CA PRO A 559 -9.29 -36.63 -13.34
C PRO A 559 -10.70 -37.09 -13.77
N PRO A 560 -11.36 -38.01 -13.04
CA PRO A 560 -12.79 -38.25 -13.18
C PRO A 560 -13.64 -37.40 -12.21
N VAL A 561 -14.75 -36.91 -12.78
CA VAL A 561 -16.06 -36.46 -12.27
C VAL A 561 -16.13 -35.40 -11.15
N ARG A 562 -16.94 -34.39 -11.51
CA ARG A 562 -17.31 -33.10 -10.92
C ARG A 562 -18.28 -33.23 -9.73
N TRP A 563 -18.11 -32.38 -8.72
CA TRP A 563 -19.14 -32.03 -7.74
C TRP A 563 -19.66 -30.62 -8.05
N GLU A 564 -20.98 -30.43 -7.96
CA GLU A 564 -21.66 -29.16 -8.20
C GLU A 564 -21.36 -28.15 -7.08
N ALA A 565 -21.27 -26.87 -7.44
CA ALA A 565 -21.03 -25.76 -6.52
C ALA A 565 -22.36 -25.26 -5.92
N ASP A 566 -22.35 -24.91 -4.64
CA ASP A 566 -23.49 -24.31 -3.95
C ASP A 566 -23.82 -22.90 -4.49
N GLU A 567 -25.10 -22.54 -4.45
CA GLU A 567 -25.63 -21.24 -4.90
C GLU A 567 -25.30 -20.08 -3.93
N PRO A 568 -25.21 -18.82 -4.43
CA PRO A 568 -24.91 -17.65 -3.62
C PRO A 568 -26.05 -17.31 -2.62
N VAL A 569 -25.67 -17.05 -1.37
CA VAL A 569 -26.61 -16.62 -0.31
C VAL A 569 -27.00 -15.16 -0.51
N THR A 570 -28.29 -14.89 -0.77
CA THR A 570 -28.87 -13.54 -0.80
C THR A 570 -29.40 -13.15 0.59
N LEU A 571 -28.97 -12.02 1.15
CA LEU A 571 -29.38 -11.55 2.49
C LEU A 571 -30.23 -10.27 2.42
N ARG A 572 -31.32 -10.16 3.19
CA ARG A 572 -32.19 -8.96 3.26
C ARG A 572 -32.01 -8.24 4.60
N VAL A 573 -31.72 -6.93 4.57
CA VAL A 573 -31.32 -6.19 5.78
C VAL A 573 -31.95 -4.79 5.85
N PRO A 574 -32.56 -4.40 7.00
CA PRO A 574 -33.05 -3.04 7.22
C PRO A 574 -31.96 -1.96 7.21
N THR A 575 -32.27 -0.78 6.67
CA THR A 575 -31.31 0.34 6.57
C THR A 575 -31.61 1.53 7.48
N ASN A 576 -32.67 1.52 8.28
CA ASN A 576 -33.03 2.69 9.08
C ASN A 576 -33.82 2.35 10.34
N ILE A 577 -33.79 3.26 11.33
CA ILE A 577 -34.67 3.26 12.51
C ILE A 577 -35.21 4.67 12.79
N HIS A 578 -36.34 4.79 13.48
CA HIS A 578 -37.05 6.04 13.76
C HIS A 578 -37.06 6.42 15.24
N PHE A 579 -37.30 7.71 15.52
CA PHE A 579 -37.32 8.27 16.87
C PHE A 579 -38.57 9.13 17.12
N ALA A 580 -39.05 9.12 18.37
CA ALA A 580 -40.07 10.07 18.82
C ALA A 580 -39.59 11.53 18.75
N LEU A 581 -40.56 12.45 18.76
CA LEU A 581 -40.29 13.89 18.80
C LEU A 581 -39.39 14.23 19.98
N ASP A 582 -38.34 15.02 19.67
CA ASP A 582 -37.36 15.52 20.64
C ASP A 582 -36.64 14.45 21.48
N GLN A 583 -36.62 13.21 21.01
CA GLN A 583 -36.03 12.08 21.74
C GLN A 583 -34.91 11.40 20.94
N ALA A 584 -33.98 10.81 21.70
CA ALA A 584 -32.91 9.94 21.20
C ALA A 584 -32.94 8.54 21.85
N LYS A 585 -34.02 8.21 22.54
CA LYS A 585 -34.22 6.89 23.16
C LYS A 585 -34.64 5.88 22.08
N ILE A 586 -34.01 4.70 22.08
CA ILE A 586 -34.40 3.57 21.23
C ILE A 586 -35.72 2.99 21.77
N SER A 587 -36.74 2.90 20.93
CA SER A 587 -38.01 2.26 21.26
C SER A 587 -37.88 0.73 21.19
N PRO A 588 -38.80 -0.05 21.80
CA PRO A 588 -38.79 -1.50 21.65
C PRO A 588 -38.86 -1.97 20.19
N THR A 589 -39.62 -1.30 19.33
CA THR A 589 -39.73 -1.63 17.90
C THR A 589 -38.46 -1.29 17.12
N SER A 590 -37.82 -0.14 17.41
CA SER A 590 -36.51 0.19 16.81
C SER A 590 -35.40 -0.77 17.28
N ALA A 591 -35.50 -1.30 18.50
CA ALA A 591 -34.59 -2.32 19.02
C ALA A 591 -34.69 -3.63 18.23
N GLU A 592 -35.88 -4.05 17.82
CA GLU A 592 -36.07 -5.23 16.95
C GLU A 592 -35.37 -5.07 15.59
N VAL A 593 -35.48 -3.88 14.97
CA VAL A 593 -34.78 -3.56 13.72
C VAL A 593 -33.26 -3.58 13.91
N LEU A 594 -32.75 -2.98 15.00
CA LEU A 594 -31.33 -3.03 15.32
C LEU A 594 -30.82 -4.45 15.59
N ASN A 595 -31.65 -5.36 16.10
CA ASN A 595 -31.28 -6.77 16.28
C ASN A 595 -31.10 -7.50 14.94
N GLN A 596 -31.90 -7.17 13.93
CA GLN A 596 -31.72 -7.71 12.57
C GLN A 596 -30.38 -7.25 11.98
N ILE A 597 -30.08 -5.95 12.11
CA ILE A 597 -28.79 -5.39 11.69
C ILE A 597 -27.64 -6.03 12.47
N ALA A 598 -27.77 -6.21 13.78
CA ALA A 598 -26.75 -6.87 14.60
C ALA A 598 -26.53 -8.33 14.20
N THR A 599 -27.57 -9.05 13.80
CA THR A 599 -27.46 -10.45 13.33
C THR A 599 -26.59 -10.52 12.07
N VAL A 600 -26.84 -9.63 11.11
CA VAL A 600 -26.06 -9.52 9.87
C VAL A 600 -24.61 -9.18 10.18
N LEU A 601 -24.37 -8.18 11.03
CA LEU A 601 -23.02 -7.76 11.38
C LEU A 601 -22.26 -8.85 12.17
N LYS A 602 -22.95 -9.71 12.93
CA LYS A 602 -22.33 -10.88 13.56
C LYS A 602 -21.99 -11.97 12.55
N GLN A 603 -22.90 -12.24 11.62
CA GLN A 603 -22.71 -13.26 10.58
C GLN A 603 -21.59 -12.89 9.61
N TYR A 604 -21.40 -11.60 9.37
CA TYR A 604 -20.37 -11.08 8.47
C TYR A 604 -19.45 -10.11 9.22
N PRO A 605 -18.40 -10.62 9.89
CA PRO A 605 -17.52 -9.83 10.75
C PRO A 605 -16.75 -8.72 10.04
N PHE A 606 -16.64 -8.77 8.71
CA PHE A 606 -15.95 -7.79 7.88
C PHE A 606 -16.80 -6.59 7.49
N LEU A 607 -18.14 -6.68 7.57
CA LEU A 607 -19.02 -5.55 7.27
C LEU A 607 -18.79 -4.42 8.28
N THR A 608 -18.63 -3.19 7.81
CA THR A 608 -18.63 -1.99 8.66
C THR A 608 -19.87 -1.15 8.35
N ILE A 609 -20.30 -0.32 9.29
CA ILE A 609 -21.48 0.54 9.12
C ILE A 609 -21.19 1.98 9.52
N GLU A 610 -21.80 2.91 8.80
CA GLU A 610 -21.92 4.31 9.21
C GLU A 610 -23.34 4.60 9.69
N LEU A 611 -23.46 5.19 10.87
CA LEU A 611 -24.73 5.57 11.50
C LEU A 611 -24.98 7.06 11.28
N GLN A 612 -25.86 7.37 10.34
CA GLN A 612 -26.20 8.74 9.94
C GLN A 612 -27.42 9.23 10.71
N GLY A 613 -27.25 10.25 11.55
CA GLY A 613 -28.33 10.80 12.37
C GLY A 613 -29.07 11.94 11.68
N HIS A 614 -30.41 11.90 11.71
CA HIS A 614 -31.27 12.94 11.13
C HIS A 614 -32.31 13.48 12.13
N THR A 615 -32.78 14.71 11.87
CA THR A 615 -33.89 15.35 12.58
C THR A 615 -34.93 15.91 11.60
N ASP A 616 -36.10 16.27 12.13
CA ASP A 616 -37.05 17.11 11.40
C ASP A 616 -36.67 18.59 11.45
N SER A 617 -37.43 19.42 10.73
CA SER A 617 -37.06 20.81 10.43
C SER A 617 -37.57 21.86 11.42
N ARG A 618 -38.05 21.45 12.61
CA ARG A 618 -38.80 22.36 13.51
C ARG A 618 -37.92 23.12 14.52
N ALA A 619 -36.71 22.64 14.77
CA ALA A 619 -35.78 23.28 15.71
C ALA A 619 -34.66 24.03 14.98
N SER A 620 -33.77 24.69 15.73
CA SER A 620 -32.62 25.36 15.10
C SER A 620 -31.61 24.35 14.57
N ASN A 621 -30.89 24.70 13.50
CA ASN A 621 -29.81 23.89 12.91
C ASN A 621 -28.85 23.32 13.96
N GLN A 622 -28.42 24.15 14.92
CA GLN A 622 -27.49 23.73 15.98
C GLN A 622 -28.11 22.73 16.94
N TYR A 623 -29.38 22.91 17.29
CA TYR A 623 -30.12 21.97 18.11
C TYR A 623 -30.30 20.64 17.40
N ASN A 624 -30.70 20.69 16.14
CA ASN A 624 -30.93 19.55 15.26
C ASN A 624 -29.66 18.73 15.03
N LEU A 625 -28.52 19.38 14.81
CA LEU A 625 -27.22 18.72 14.70
C LEU A 625 -26.88 17.98 16.01
N ASN A 626 -27.08 18.61 17.16
CA ASN A 626 -26.82 17.98 18.46
C ASN A 626 -27.78 16.81 18.75
N LEU A 627 -29.06 16.94 18.41
CA LEU A 627 -30.06 15.87 18.60
C LEU A 627 -29.77 14.68 17.67
N SER A 628 -29.42 14.93 16.40
CA SER A 628 -29.03 13.88 15.46
C SER A 628 -27.81 13.08 15.92
N LYS A 629 -26.80 13.76 16.49
CA LYS A 629 -25.63 13.12 17.10
C LYS A 629 -26.02 12.20 18.25
N ARG A 630 -26.91 12.64 19.13
CA ARG A 630 -27.40 11.80 20.26
C ARG A 630 -28.12 10.54 19.75
N ARG A 631 -28.90 10.64 18.69
CA ARG A 631 -29.60 9.49 18.07
C ARG A 631 -28.64 8.46 17.49
N ALA A 632 -27.65 8.90 16.71
CA ALA A 632 -26.65 8.01 16.16
C ALA A 632 -25.78 7.35 17.26
N ILE A 633 -25.44 8.09 18.32
CA ILE A 633 -24.77 7.52 19.52
C ILE A 633 -25.66 6.47 20.20
N ALA A 634 -26.96 6.71 20.32
CA ALA A 634 -27.87 5.75 20.94
C ALA A 634 -27.96 4.43 20.14
N ALA A 635 -28.05 4.52 18.81
CA ALA A 635 -28.01 3.35 17.93
C ALA A 635 -26.67 2.58 18.05
N ARG A 636 -25.54 3.30 18.03
CA ARG A 636 -24.21 2.71 18.24
C ARG A 636 -24.11 1.99 19.57
N ASN A 637 -24.53 2.64 20.67
CA ASN A 637 -24.46 2.05 22.01
C ASN A 637 -25.33 0.81 22.13
N TYR A 638 -26.48 0.77 21.45
CA TYR A 638 -27.31 -0.43 21.38
C TYR A 638 -26.58 -1.57 20.65
N LEU A 639 -25.99 -1.30 19.48
CA LEU A 639 -25.23 -2.31 18.72
C LEU A 639 -23.96 -2.79 19.46
N LEU A 640 -23.31 -1.92 20.23
CA LEU A 640 -22.22 -2.30 21.14
C LEU A 640 -22.70 -3.32 22.19
N GLN A 641 -23.87 -3.10 22.80
CA GLN A 641 -24.46 -4.05 23.76
C GLN A 641 -24.84 -5.37 23.10
N GLN A 642 -25.16 -5.35 21.80
CA GLN A 642 -25.37 -6.58 21.01
C GLN A 642 -24.06 -7.29 20.65
N GLY A 643 -22.88 -6.75 20.99
CA GLY A 643 -21.58 -7.39 20.73
C GLY A 643 -20.93 -7.00 19.40
N ILE A 644 -21.42 -5.94 18.74
CA ILE A 644 -20.73 -5.37 17.57
C ILE A 644 -19.57 -4.50 18.07
N GLN A 645 -18.39 -4.69 17.48
CA GLN A 645 -17.18 -3.99 17.94
C GLN A 645 -17.21 -2.49 17.60
N PRO A 646 -16.71 -1.61 18.49
CA PRO A 646 -16.70 -0.15 18.29
C PRO A 646 -16.07 0.31 16.97
N GLU A 647 -15.04 -0.39 16.51
CA GLU A 647 -14.24 -0.06 15.33
C GLU A 647 -15.00 -0.32 14.03
N ARG A 648 -16.12 -1.07 14.09
CA ARG A 648 -16.98 -1.39 12.94
C ARG A 648 -18.08 -0.37 12.71
N MET A 649 -18.14 0.70 13.51
CA MET A 649 -19.23 1.66 13.52
C MET A 649 -18.72 3.10 13.58
N THR A 650 -19.01 3.89 12.55
CA THR A 650 -18.81 5.35 12.53
C THR A 650 -20.12 6.09 12.77
N ILE A 651 -20.06 7.36 13.19
CA ILE A 651 -21.23 8.21 13.41
C ILE A 651 -21.08 9.49 12.60
N LEU A 652 -22.12 9.83 11.84
CA LEU A 652 -22.21 11.08 11.10
C LEU A 652 -23.50 11.85 11.49
N PRO A 653 -23.40 12.97 12.22
CA PRO A 653 -24.56 13.78 12.55
C PRO A 653 -24.91 14.74 11.39
N LEU A 654 -26.14 14.65 10.86
CA LEU A 654 -26.58 15.46 9.72
C LEU A 654 -27.67 16.49 10.09
N GLY A 655 -28.29 16.38 11.26
CA GLY A 655 -29.38 17.28 11.66
C GLY A 655 -30.52 17.30 10.64
N GLU A 656 -31.01 18.49 10.31
CA GLU A 656 -32.07 18.70 9.29
C GLU A 656 -31.53 18.90 7.87
N SER A 657 -30.21 18.79 7.66
CA SER A 657 -29.59 19.09 6.35
C SER A 657 -29.97 18.12 5.23
N LYS A 658 -30.52 16.95 5.58
CA LYS A 658 -30.95 15.87 4.68
C LYS A 658 -32.30 15.30 5.11
N LEU A 659 -33.37 16.05 4.85
CA LEU A 659 -34.75 15.61 5.08
C LEU A 659 -35.15 14.51 4.10
N LYS A 660 -35.77 13.42 4.58
CA LYS A 660 -36.36 12.36 3.76
C LYS A 660 -37.67 12.82 3.12
N LYS A 661 -38.45 13.61 3.86
CA LYS A 661 -39.72 14.19 3.42
C LYS A 661 -39.69 15.70 3.68
N PRO A 662 -39.87 16.56 2.66
CA PRO A 662 -39.73 18.01 2.81
C PRO A 662 -40.98 18.69 3.41
N GLY A 663 -42.09 17.98 3.59
CA GLY A 663 -43.33 18.57 4.10
C GLY A 663 -43.37 18.75 5.62
N ASN A 664 -44.47 19.33 6.10
CA ASN A 664 -44.63 19.81 7.47
C ASN A 664 -45.74 19.08 8.25
N THR A 665 -46.15 17.89 7.81
CA THR A 665 -47.13 17.07 8.54
C THR A 665 -46.49 16.23 9.64
N THR A 666 -47.27 15.84 10.66
CA THR A 666 -46.80 14.95 11.74
C THR A 666 -46.16 13.65 11.22
N LEU A 667 -46.70 13.12 10.13
CA LEU A 667 -46.19 11.91 9.47
C LEU A 667 -44.84 12.14 8.79
N GLU A 668 -44.68 13.27 8.08
CA GLU A 668 -43.41 13.61 7.42
C GLU A 668 -42.31 13.92 8.43
N HIS A 669 -42.65 14.59 9.52
CA HIS A 669 -41.73 14.79 10.65
C HIS A 669 -41.27 13.46 11.23
N ALA A 670 -42.17 12.48 11.36
CA ALA A 670 -41.80 11.15 11.84
C ALA A 670 -40.81 10.43 10.92
N TYR A 671 -40.99 10.51 9.60
CA TYR A 671 -40.02 9.95 8.64
C TYR A 671 -38.65 10.63 8.71
N ASN A 672 -38.60 11.93 9.01
CA ASN A 672 -37.33 12.66 9.10
C ASN A 672 -36.54 12.35 10.38
N ARG A 673 -37.22 12.00 11.48
CA ARG A 673 -36.58 11.64 12.75
C ARG A 673 -36.05 10.21 12.71
N ARG A 674 -34.89 10.03 12.09
CA ARG A 674 -34.31 8.69 11.86
C ARG A 674 -32.81 8.62 12.08
N VAL A 675 -32.31 7.39 12.14
CA VAL A 675 -30.92 7.05 11.85
C VAL A 675 -30.92 6.13 10.64
N GLU A 676 -30.13 6.48 9.61
CA GLU A 676 -29.85 5.60 8.47
C GLU A 676 -28.54 4.84 8.73
N VAL A 677 -28.50 3.60 8.27
CA VAL A 677 -27.37 2.68 8.39
C VAL A 677 -26.83 2.42 7.00
N GLU A 678 -25.65 2.95 6.74
CA GLU A 678 -24.94 2.75 5.49
C GLU A 678 -23.94 1.61 5.67
N PHE A 679 -24.14 0.51 4.95
CA PHE A 679 -23.23 -0.64 4.97
C PHE A 679 -22.02 -0.37 4.07
N GLN A 680 -20.84 -0.66 4.60
CA GLN A 680 -19.54 -0.51 3.93
C GLN A 680 -18.83 -1.88 3.88
N ASP A 681 -17.98 -2.08 2.86
CA ASP A 681 -17.19 -3.29 2.65
C ASP A 681 -18.00 -4.57 2.29
N LEU A 682 -18.77 -4.53 1.18
CA LEU A 682 -19.65 -5.62 0.72
C LEU A 682 -18.96 -6.77 -0.06
N ARG A 683 -17.64 -6.93 0.06
CA ARG A 683 -16.89 -7.88 -0.77
C ARG A 683 -17.43 -9.32 -0.62
N GLY A 684 -17.91 -9.89 -1.73
CA GLY A 684 -18.32 -11.30 -1.81
C GLY A 684 -19.70 -11.64 -1.21
N ILE A 685 -20.57 -10.65 -0.96
CA ILE A 685 -21.95 -10.87 -0.50
C ILE A 685 -22.94 -10.07 -1.34
N ASP A 686 -23.99 -10.71 -1.84
CA ASP A 686 -25.17 -10.03 -2.37
C ASP A 686 -26.16 -9.72 -1.23
N ILE A 687 -26.23 -8.44 -0.83
CA ILE A 687 -27.16 -7.94 0.19
C ILE A 687 -28.22 -7.07 -0.47
N ILE A 688 -29.48 -7.42 -0.26
CA ILE A 688 -30.64 -6.58 -0.62
C ILE A 688 -30.94 -5.68 0.59
N LEU A 689 -30.68 -4.39 0.42
CA LEU A 689 -31.00 -3.35 1.40
C LEU A 689 -32.49 -3.02 1.36
N GLU A 690 -33.15 -3.03 2.52
CA GLU A 690 -34.59 -2.76 2.63
C GLU A 690 -34.83 -1.52 3.49
N GLU A 691 -35.46 -0.51 2.90
CA GLU A 691 -36.04 0.57 3.69
C GLU A 691 -37.26 0.05 4.45
N GLN A 692 -37.36 0.41 5.73
CA GLN A 692 -38.45 -0.07 6.58
C GLN A 692 -39.05 1.07 7.41
N ASN A 693 -40.35 0.98 7.69
CA ASN A 693 -41.09 1.97 8.48
C ASN A 693 -41.91 1.34 9.61
N SER A 694 -41.57 0.10 9.99
CA SER A 694 -42.28 -0.67 11.01
C SER A 694 -42.12 -0.08 12.42
N ASP A 695 -41.06 0.70 12.65
CA ASP A 695 -40.77 1.35 13.92
C ASP A 695 -41.11 2.86 13.94
N LEU A 696 -41.87 3.34 12.95
CA LEU A 696 -42.23 4.76 12.81
C LEU A 696 -43.04 5.25 14.04
N GLN A 697 -42.60 6.35 14.64
CA GLN A 697 -43.19 6.91 15.87
C GLN A 697 -43.90 8.23 15.58
N LEU A 698 -45.24 8.20 15.53
CA LEU A 698 -46.09 9.38 15.35
C LEU A 698 -46.30 10.12 16.67
N GLU A 699 -46.38 11.45 16.60
CA GLU A 699 -46.80 12.26 17.73
C GLU A 699 -48.31 12.05 17.94
N SER A 700 -48.73 11.92 19.20
CA SER A 700 -50.16 11.91 19.53
C SER A 700 -50.78 13.22 19.03
N ASN A 701 -51.84 13.13 18.23
CA ASN A 701 -52.68 14.29 17.98
C ASN A 701 -53.22 14.74 19.35
N LYS A 702 -52.75 15.90 19.85
CA LYS A 702 -53.58 16.66 20.77
C LYS A 702 -54.77 17.13 19.95
N GLU A 703 -55.83 16.33 19.93
CA GLU A 703 -57.17 16.91 19.84
C GLU A 703 -57.27 17.95 20.98
N ASN A 704 -57.77 19.13 20.61
CA ASN A 704 -57.89 20.35 21.41
C ASN A 704 -58.00 20.17 22.93
#